data_AF-A0AAD6ZGK2-F1
#
_entry.id   AF-A0AAD6ZGK2-F1
#
_cell.length_a   1.000
_cell.length_b   1.000
_cell.length_c   1.000
_cell.angle_alpha   90.00
_cell.angle_beta   90.00
_cell.angle_gamma   90.00
#
_symmetry.space_group_name_H-M   'P 1'
#
loop_
_entity.id
_entity.type
_entity.pdbx_description
1 polymer ?
#
loop_
_entity_poly.entity_id
_entity_poly.type
_entity_poly.pdbx_seq_one_letter_code
_entity_poly.pdbx_strand_id
1 'polypeptide(L)'
;MTVLSLTEYRSLIDLSPPAGLPDQTAASQDNVDDAYRIALDYLDPEDALSHLDDDAAVHALLTVRHADEGPLPSNALQAVDTILAAKLTGSTLTPADSIPALTSLFPSPSTALPSSFSRISFYRGDITRISSPGLAIANACNSALLGCFKPSHMCVDNVIHSAAGPRLRADCYTIMEAQGNLEPDGCAKVTKAWSLPSGYVIHTVGPRLGRGASPSEEEEEALSRCYTSCLDVADELGTIDAVAFPCISTGLFAFPGDTAARLALQAVDKWLAVHPNTNMRVIFTLFLPADVAHYTQALPLVFPSVAAETLKKLRPLIPPEVIERIKNADAIMIRAGAGMSVDAVHKELGLGLDYTSPTVFSTLYPGLVKSSNMRCLYDTVRCSSFTVDASSNSLFFSIENTACAFRLLHPHTILSWGQTPVYEALRKLVHTVAPTDHFIVTSNADRLFYQSGFDPARIYTPQGTYTLLQCMQPCAPDAYFPIQPFIDRALPHLDRATMRFPSDALFDGLRPRCPRCGSADVFLNVRAADWFLETPQAAAHAAYETFVARCAADGRRLVLLELGCGFNTPSVIRWPGERMAAEGEGNVTLVRVNGGARHAAVPAELVRQGTGFGMNMGAMEFLEALEDVGVYRSQDT
;
A
#
# COMPACT_ATOMS: atom_id res chain seq x y z
N MET A 1 -39.39 11.91 -12.76
CA MET A 1 -38.82 10.69 -13.37
C MET A 1 -39.13 9.54 -12.43
N THR A 2 -39.52 8.37 -12.95
CA THR A 2 -39.85 7.21 -12.11
C THR A 2 -38.58 6.41 -11.86
N VAL A 3 -38.26 6.17 -10.60
CA VAL A 3 -37.14 5.34 -10.16
C VAL A 3 -37.65 3.90 -10.05
N LEU A 4 -36.94 2.96 -10.67
CA LEU A 4 -37.29 1.54 -10.68
C LEU A 4 -37.05 0.94 -9.28
N SER A 5 -38.07 0.31 -8.70
CA SER A 5 -38.00 -0.27 -7.35
C SER A 5 -37.32 -1.64 -7.34
N LEU A 6 -36.78 -2.06 -6.18
CA LEU A 6 -36.13 -3.36 -6.02
C LEU A 6 -37.04 -4.52 -6.44
N THR A 7 -38.33 -4.47 -6.06
CA THR A 7 -39.32 -5.48 -6.43
C THR A 7 -39.50 -5.62 -7.94
N GLU A 8 -39.34 -4.54 -8.71
CA GLU A 8 -39.50 -4.56 -10.16
C GLU A 8 -38.29 -5.14 -10.90
N TYR A 9 -37.06 -4.92 -10.43
CA TYR A 9 -35.86 -5.37 -11.15
C TYR A 9 -35.15 -6.60 -10.56
N ARG A 10 -35.44 -7.00 -9.31
CA ARG A 10 -34.71 -8.10 -8.64
C ARG A 10 -34.64 -9.41 -9.42
N SER A 11 -35.66 -9.70 -10.24
CA SER A 11 -35.71 -10.91 -11.08
C SER A 11 -34.97 -10.76 -12.41
N LEU A 12 -34.69 -9.54 -12.85
CA LEU A 12 -33.98 -9.26 -14.10
C LEU A 12 -32.49 -9.59 -14.01
N ILE A 13 -31.91 -9.45 -12.82
CA ILE A 13 -30.47 -9.64 -12.56
C ILE A 13 -30.17 -10.77 -11.57
N ASP A 14 -31.20 -11.54 -11.19
CA ASP A 14 -31.09 -12.65 -10.24
C ASP A 14 -30.30 -12.32 -8.96
N LEU A 15 -30.93 -11.68 -7.96
CA LEU A 15 -30.25 -11.28 -6.71
C LEU A 15 -30.06 -12.39 -5.66
N SER A 16 -30.48 -13.63 -5.94
CA SER A 16 -30.45 -14.72 -4.95
C SER A 16 -29.95 -16.03 -5.56
N PRO A 17 -28.94 -16.71 -4.98
CA PRO A 17 -28.27 -16.40 -3.69
C PRO A 17 -27.32 -15.19 -3.77
N PRO A 18 -26.81 -14.69 -2.63
CA PRO A 18 -25.70 -13.73 -2.62
C PRO A 18 -24.51 -14.23 -3.46
N ALA A 19 -23.68 -13.30 -3.94
CA ALA A 19 -22.43 -13.70 -4.60
C ALA A 19 -21.58 -14.55 -3.64
N GLY A 20 -21.09 -15.69 -4.13
CA GLY A 20 -20.17 -16.54 -3.38
C GLY A 20 -18.76 -15.95 -3.42
N LEU A 21 -17.96 -16.25 -2.39
CA LEU A 21 -16.53 -15.96 -2.42
C LEU A 21 -15.93 -16.67 -3.65
N PRO A 22 -15.16 -15.97 -4.51
CA PRO A 22 -14.52 -16.59 -5.66
C PRO A 22 -13.67 -17.78 -5.25
N ASP A 23 -13.59 -18.81 -6.10
CA ASP A 23 -12.75 -19.98 -5.83
C ASP A 23 -11.26 -19.57 -5.83
N GLN A 24 -10.64 -19.60 -4.64
CA GLN A 24 -9.23 -19.25 -4.43
C GLN A 24 -8.28 -20.44 -4.63
N THR A 25 -8.81 -21.65 -4.86
CA THR A 25 -8.05 -22.90 -4.89
C THR A 25 -7.47 -23.24 -6.28
N ALA A 26 -7.90 -22.55 -7.35
CA ALA A 26 -7.67 -22.97 -8.73
C ALA A 26 -6.52 -22.27 -9.50
N ALA A 27 -5.84 -21.28 -8.93
CA ALA A 27 -4.83 -20.50 -9.65
C ALA A 27 -3.39 -20.95 -9.29
N SER A 28 -2.80 -21.83 -10.11
CA SER A 28 -1.35 -21.86 -10.27
C SER A 28 -0.89 -20.60 -11.02
N GLN A 29 0.39 -20.21 -10.93
CA GLN A 29 0.88 -19.05 -11.69
C GLN A 29 0.69 -19.26 -13.20
N ASP A 30 0.95 -20.47 -13.70
CA ASP A 30 0.75 -20.83 -15.11
C ASP A 30 -0.71 -20.61 -15.56
N ASN A 31 -1.69 -20.95 -14.71
CA ASN A 31 -3.10 -20.73 -15.02
C ASN A 31 -3.46 -19.23 -15.10
N VAL A 32 -2.79 -18.39 -14.32
CA VAL A 32 -3.02 -16.93 -14.33
C VAL A 32 -2.43 -16.29 -15.57
N ASP A 33 -1.22 -16.69 -15.96
CA ASP A 33 -0.57 -16.19 -17.16
C ASP A 33 -1.36 -16.60 -18.43
N ASP A 34 -1.85 -17.84 -18.48
CA ASP A 34 -2.76 -18.29 -19.54
C ASP A 34 -4.09 -17.50 -19.55
N ALA A 35 -4.61 -17.15 -18.38
CA ALA A 35 -5.82 -16.34 -18.27
C ALA A 35 -5.60 -14.91 -18.82
N TYR A 36 -4.47 -14.27 -18.51
CA TYR A 36 -4.12 -12.97 -19.10
C TYR A 36 -4.08 -13.04 -20.62
N ARG A 37 -3.40 -14.06 -21.17
CA ARG A 37 -3.35 -14.29 -22.61
C ARG A 37 -4.74 -14.47 -23.23
N ILE A 38 -5.58 -15.33 -22.66
CA ILE A 38 -6.95 -15.57 -23.17
C ILE A 38 -7.80 -14.29 -23.10
N ALA A 39 -7.66 -13.49 -22.04
CA ALA A 39 -8.38 -12.24 -21.91
C ALA A 39 -7.93 -11.21 -22.95
N LEU A 40 -6.61 -11.05 -23.15
CA LEU A 40 -6.04 -10.11 -24.13
C LEU A 40 -6.31 -10.53 -25.57
N ASP A 41 -6.23 -11.82 -25.90
CA ASP A 41 -6.59 -12.37 -27.23
C ASP A 41 -8.01 -11.95 -27.65
N TYR A 42 -8.92 -11.76 -26.68
CA TYR A 42 -10.27 -11.29 -26.94
C TYR A 42 -10.43 -9.77 -26.86
N LEU A 43 -9.86 -9.13 -25.84
CA LEU A 43 -10.06 -7.71 -25.54
C LEU A 43 -9.20 -6.78 -26.40
N ASP A 44 -8.02 -7.23 -26.84
CA ASP A 44 -7.06 -6.46 -27.63
C ASP A 44 -6.43 -7.33 -28.75
N PRO A 45 -7.25 -7.80 -29.72
CA PRO A 45 -6.76 -8.67 -30.80
C PRO A 45 -5.73 -8.00 -31.73
N GLU A 46 -5.60 -6.67 -31.66
CA GLU A 46 -4.63 -5.90 -32.44
C GLU A 46 -3.33 -5.59 -31.65
N ASP A 47 -3.24 -6.03 -30.39
CA ASP A 47 -2.09 -5.85 -29.49
C ASP A 47 -1.70 -4.36 -29.32
N ALA A 48 -2.71 -3.48 -29.29
CA ALA A 48 -2.55 -2.04 -29.21
C ALA A 48 -1.95 -1.57 -27.86
N LEU A 49 -2.13 -2.35 -26.79
CA LEU A 49 -1.65 -2.06 -25.45
C LEU A 49 -0.42 -2.88 -25.03
N SER A 50 0.31 -3.51 -25.95
CA SER A 50 1.57 -4.24 -25.71
C SER A 50 2.67 -3.46 -24.96
N HIS A 51 2.57 -2.14 -24.89
CA HIS A 51 3.49 -1.28 -24.12
C HIS A 51 3.17 -1.24 -22.62
N LEU A 52 1.99 -1.72 -22.21
CA LEU A 52 1.59 -1.89 -20.82
C LEU A 52 1.89 -3.32 -20.36
N ASP A 53 1.95 -3.53 -19.04
CA ASP A 53 1.88 -4.89 -18.52
C ASP A 53 0.46 -5.46 -18.68
N ASP A 54 0.34 -6.78 -18.81
CA ASP A 54 -0.93 -7.48 -19.08
C ASP A 54 -2.04 -7.08 -18.09
N ASP A 55 -1.68 -6.83 -16.83
CA ASP A 55 -2.62 -6.42 -15.80
C ASP A 55 -3.22 -5.04 -16.07
N ALA A 56 -2.34 -4.08 -16.37
CA ALA A 56 -2.73 -2.73 -16.73
C ALA A 56 -3.54 -2.71 -18.03
N ALA A 57 -3.17 -3.54 -19.02
CA ALA A 57 -3.88 -3.67 -20.29
C ALA A 57 -5.29 -4.23 -20.09
N VAL A 58 -5.44 -5.41 -19.46
CA VAL A 58 -6.76 -6.01 -19.19
C VAL A 58 -7.62 -5.07 -18.36
N HIS A 59 -7.06 -4.42 -17.33
CA HIS A 59 -7.79 -3.45 -16.54
C HIS A 59 -8.29 -2.28 -17.40
N ALA A 60 -7.43 -1.65 -18.21
CA ALA A 60 -7.80 -0.52 -19.05
C ALA A 60 -8.91 -0.88 -20.05
N LEU A 61 -8.80 -2.05 -20.69
CA LEU A 61 -9.76 -2.54 -21.67
C LEU A 61 -11.13 -2.82 -21.04
N LEU A 62 -11.16 -3.51 -19.90
CA LEU A 62 -12.40 -3.74 -19.15
C LEU A 62 -13.02 -2.43 -18.64
N THR A 63 -12.20 -1.45 -18.23
CA THR A 63 -12.71 -0.14 -17.80
C THR A 63 -13.48 0.56 -18.92
N VAL A 64 -12.97 0.55 -20.16
CA VAL A 64 -13.59 1.27 -21.30
C VAL A 64 -14.66 0.47 -22.03
N ARG A 65 -14.73 -0.85 -21.83
CA ARG A 65 -15.70 -1.71 -22.52
C ARG A 65 -17.15 -1.32 -22.21
N HIS A 66 -17.99 -1.13 -23.23
CA HIS A 66 -19.39 -0.84 -23.02
C HIS A 66 -20.22 -2.10 -22.73
N ALA A 67 -21.37 -1.93 -22.07
CA ALA A 67 -22.25 -3.04 -21.69
C ALA A 67 -23.14 -3.53 -22.85
N ASP A 68 -23.43 -2.67 -23.81
CA ASP A 68 -24.25 -2.93 -25.00
C ASP A 68 -23.53 -3.81 -26.04
N GLU A 69 -22.19 -3.93 -25.95
CA GLU A 69 -21.40 -4.93 -26.67
C GLU A 69 -21.73 -6.39 -26.27
N GLY A 70 -22.64 -6.58 -25.30
CA GLY A 70 -23.07 -7.90 -24.83
C GLY A 70 -22.08 -8.56 -23.86
N PRO A 71 -22.41 -9.76 -23.34
CA PRO A 71 -21.56 -10.47 -22.40
C PRO A 71 -20.26 -10.95 -23.07
N LEU A 72 -19.18 -11.05 -22.28
CA LEU A 72 -17.97 -11.70 -22.73
C LEU A 72 -18.24 -13.18 -23.07
N PRO A 73 -17.59 -13.74 -24.10
CA PRO A 73 -17.58 -15.17 -24.35
C PRO A 73 -17.12 -15.93 -23.10
N SER A 74 -17.66 -17.14 -22.90
CA SER A 74 -17.47 -17.90 -21.66
C SER A 74 -15.99 -18.13 -21.30
N ASN A 75 -15.12 -18.36 -22.29
CA ASN A 75 -13.68 -18.51 -22.08
C ASN A 75 -13.00 -17.22 -21.62
N ALA A 76 -13.32 -16.08 -22.24
CA ALA A 76 -12.76 -14.78 -21.86
C ALA A 76 -13.28 -14.35 -20.48
N LEU A 77 -14.55 -14.60 -20.18
CA LEU A 77 -15.11 -14.34 -18.86
C LEU A 77 -14.45 -15.19 -17.77
N GLN A 78 -14.27 -16.50 -18.02
CA GLN A 78 -13.59 -17.39 -17.08
C GLN A 78 -12.12 -16.98 -16.86
N ALA A 79 -11.46 -16.49 -17.90
CA ALA A 79 -10.11 -15.94 -17.78
C ALA A 79 -10.08 -14.69 -16.89
N VAL A 80 -11.01 -13.74 -17.11
CA VAL A 80 -11.15 -12.57 -16.23
C VAL A 80 -11.44 -12.98 -14.79
N ASP A 81 -12.33 -13.93 -14.56
CA ASP A 81 -12.64 -14.45 -13.22
C ASP A 81 -11.41 -15.06 -12.55
N THR A 82 -10.59 -15.80 -13.30
CA THR A 82 -9.33 -16.39 -12.82
C THR A 82 -8.33 -15.31 -12.41
N ILE A 83 -8.18 -14.25 -13.22
CA ILE A 83 -7.32 -13.11 -12.90
C ILE A 83 -7.80 -12.41 -11.62
N LEU A 84 -9.10 -12.15 -11.49
CA LEU A 84 -9.67 -11.49 -10.31
C LEU A 84 -9.53 -12.34 -9.05
N ALA A 85 -9.78 -13.65 -9.14
CA ALA A 85 -9.60 -14.58 -8.04
C ALA A 85 -8.12 -14.67 -7.58
N ALA A 86 -7.18 -14.66 -8.52
CA ALA A 86 -5.74 -14.63 -8.20
C ALA A 86 -5.33 -13.35 -7.47
N LYS A 87 -5.85 -12.19 -7.91
CA LYS A 87 -5.63 -10.90 -7.22
C LYS A 87 -6.22 -10.86 -5.82
N LEU A 88 -7.37 -11.52 -5.62
CA LEU A 88 -7.99 -11.64 -4.31
C LEU A 88 -7.14 -12.55 -3.40
N THR A 89 -6.68 -13.69 -3.91
CA THR A 89 -5.87 -14.67 -3.18
C THR A 89 -4.51 -14.12 -2.75
N GLY A 90 -3.88 -13.24 -3.55
CA GLY A 90 -2.60 -12.61 -3.18
C GLY A 90 -2.71 -11.56 -2.06
N SER A 91 -3.91 -11.29 -1.55
CA SER A 91 -4.21 -10.23 -0.58
C SER A 91 -4.90 -10.80 0.66
N THR A 92 -4.63 -10.19 1.81
CA THR A 92 -5.33 -10.53 3.06
C THR A 92 -6.76 -9.99 3.02
N LEU A 93 -7.74 -10.84 3.33
CA LEU A 93 -9.14 -10.44 3.51
C LEU A 93 -9.43 -10.05 4.96
N THR A 94 -10.37 -9.12 5.15
CA THR A 94 -10.84 -8.67 6.47
C THR A 94 -12.26 -9.17 6.69
N PRO A 95 -12.49 -10.22 7.51
CA PRO A 95 -13.84 -10.64 7.87
C PRO A 95 -14.65 -9.49 8.49
N ALA A 96 -15.89 -9.28 8.03
CA ALA A 96 -16.71 -8.15 8.48
C ALA A 96 -17.00 -8.17 10.00
N ASP A 97 -17.06 -9.37 10.59
CA ASP A 97 -17.24 -9.62 12.01
C ASP A 97 -15.99 -9.27 12.86
N SER A 98 -14.79 -9.38 12.27
CA SER A 98 -13.51 -9.03 12.90
C SER A 98 -13.29 -7.54 13.07
N ILE A 99 -14.02 -6.71 12.31
CA ILE A 99 -13.99 -5.26 12.48
C ILE A 99 -14.64 -4.95 13.84
N PRO A 100 -14.06 -4.09 14.70
CA PRO A 100 -14.66 -3.76 15.99
C PRO A 100 -15.78 -2.73 15.86
N ALA A 101 -16.85 -2.89 16.64
CA ALA A 101 -17.90 -1.87 16.78
C ALA A 101 -17.36 -0.66 17.56
N LEU A 102 -18.01 0.50 17.44
CA LEU A 102 -17.58 1.70 18.17
C LEU A 102 -17.52 1.44 19.67
N THR A 103 -18.47 0.70 20.25
CA THR A 103 -18.44 0.33 21.68
C THR A 103 -17.12 -0.30 22.13
N SER A 104 -16.43 -1.05 21.26
CA SER A 104 -15.13 -1.66 21.55
C SER A 104 -13.97 -0.65 21.49
N LEU A 105 -14.11 0.39 20.66
CA LEU A 105 -13.15 1.49 20.59
C LEU A 105 -13.29 2.47 21.77
N PHE A 106 -14.44 2.47 22.45
CA PHE A 106 -14.74 3.34 23.60
C PHE A 106 -15.05 2.55 24.89
N PRO A 107 -14.09 1.83 25.49
CA PRO A 107 -14.34 0.91 26.60
C PRO A 107 -14.68 1.59 27.95
N SER A 108 -14.44 2.90 28.10
CA SER A 108 -14.72 3.67 29.32
C SER A 108 -15.52 4.94 29.04
N PRO A 109 -16.78 4.85 28.59
CA PRO A 109 -17.57 6.04 28.30
C PRO A 109 -18.00 6.71 29.61
N SER A 110 -17.89 8.04 29.68
CA SER A 110 -18.31 8.83 30.86
C SER A 110 -19.83 8.85 31.05
N THR A 111 -20.59 8.43 30.04
CA THR A 111 -22.06 8.42 29.99
C THR A 111 -22.55 7.24 29.15
N ALA A 112 -23.85 6.92 29.21
CA ALA A 112 -24.43 5.84 28.41
C ALA A 112 -24.32 6.17 26.90
N LEU A 113 -23.79 5.23 26.11
CA LEU A 113 -23.69 5.35 24.66
C LEU A 113 -25.06 5.10 23.99
N PRO A 114 -25.38 5.78 22.88
CA PRO A 114 -26.55 5.46 22.06
C PRO A 114 -26.59 3.98 21.66
N SER A 115 -27.78 3.39 21.52
CA SER A 115 -27.93 1.97 21.12
C SER A 115 -27.28 1.67 19.76
N SER A 116 -27.30 2.65 18.85
CA SER A 116 -26.67 2.62 17.52
C SER A 116 -25.15 2.41 17.57
N PHE A 117 -24.45 2.79 18.66
CA PHE A 117 -22.99 2.61 18.78
C PHE A 117 -22.54 1.16 18.65
N SER A 118 -23.37 0.23 19.11
CA SER A 118 -23.06 -1.20 19.02
C SER A 118 -23.13 -1.74 17.59
N ARG A 119 -23.78 -1.00 16.69
CA ARG A 119 -24.01 -1.36 15.29
C ARG A 119 -23.14 -0.56 14.31
N ILE A 120 -22.54 0.55 14.75
CA ILE A 120 -21.64 1.36 13.92
C ILE A 120 -20.20 0.90 14.12
N SER A 121 -19.39 0.93 13.07
CA SER A 121 -17.97 0.56 13.08
C SER A 121 -17.17 1.50 12.18
N PHE A 122 -15.91 1.74 12.52
CA PHE A 122 -14.95 2.34 11.60
C PHE A 122 -13.94 1.30 11.17
N TYR A 123 -13.69 1.23 9.87
CA TYR A 123 -12.68 0.38 9.29
C TYR A 123 -11.73 1.25 8.47
N ARG A 124 -10.44 1.18 8.76
CA ARG A 124 -9.43 1.84 7.94
C ARG A 124 -8.84 0.84 6.97
N GLY A 125 -9.12 0.97 5.68
CA GLY A 125 -8.65 0.01 4.69
C GLY A 125 -9.42 0.04 3.37
N ASP A 126 -9.11 -0.94 2.52
CA ASP A 126 -9.74 -1.14 1.22
C ASP A 126 -11.10 -1.84 1.39
N ILE A 127 -12.18 -1.17 0.96
CA ILE A 127 -13.56 -1.66 1.05
C ILE A 127 -13.77 -2.96 0.26
N THR A 128 -12.99 -3.17 -0.81
CA THR A 128 -13.07 -4.38 -1.65
C THR A 128 -12.46 -5.62 -1.00
N ARG A 129 -11.91 -5.49 0.22
CA ARG A 129 -11.27 -6.58 0.97
C ARG A 129 -12.10 -7.06 2.16
N ILE A 130 -13.22 -6.41 2.45
CA ILE A 130 -14.09 -6.82 3.55
C ILE A 130 -14.90 -8.03 3.09
N SER A 131 -14.79 -9.14 3.82
CA SER A 131 -15.40 -10.42 3.43
C SER A 131 -16.56 -10.80 4.36
N SER A 132 -17.74 -11.03 3.79
CA SER A 132 -18.85 -11.74 4.42
C SER A 132 -19.93 -12.01 3.36
N PRO A 133 -20.56 -13.20 3.33
CA PRO A 133 -21.69 -13.47 2.44
C PRO A 133 -22.87 -12.51 2.64
N GLY A 134 -23.09 -12.03 3.87
CA GLY A 134 -24.17 -11.09 4.24
C GLY A 134 -23.80 -9.61 4.06
N LEU A 135 -22.59 -9.30 3.59
CA LEU A 135 -22.13 -7.93 3.41
C LEU A 135 -22.57 -7.35 2.06
N ALA A 136 -23.07 -6.12 2.11
CA ALA A 136 -23.14 -5.23 0.96
C ALA A 136 -22.09 -4.12 1.09
N ILE A 137 -21.34 -3.84 0.03
CA ILE A 137 -20.49 -2.64 -0.03
C ILE A 137 -21.19 -1.55 -0.84
N ALA A 138 -21.21 -0.32 -0.36
CA ALA A 138 -21.78 0.79 -1.11
C ALA A 138 -20.79 1.31 -2.16
N ASN A 139 -21.30 1.59 -3.35
CA ASN A 139 -20.58 2.23 -4.44
C ASN A 139 -21.11 3.67 -4.63
N ALA A 140 -20.23 4.66 -4.46
CA ALA A 140 -20.53 6.05 -4.82
C ALA A 140 -20.31 6.24 -6.33
N CYS A 141 -21.39 6.08 -7.10
CA CYS A 141 -21.34 6.05 -8.55
C CYS A 141 -21.81 7.35 -9.21
N ASN A 142 -21.74 7.38 -10.54
CA ASN A 142 -22.36 8.42 -11.36
C ASN A 142 -23.81 8.03 -11.72
N SER A 143 -24.63 8.97 -12.19
CA SER A 143 -26.05 8.76 -12.47
C SER A 143 -26.36 7.78 -13.60
N ALA A 144 -25.37 7.36 -14.39
CA ALA A 144 -25.55 6.29 -15.37
C ALA A 144 -25.44 4.89 -14.75
N LEU A 145 -24.89 4.73 -13.53
CA LEU A 145 -24.65 3.45 -12.84
C LEU A 145 -23.71 2.45 -13.56
N LEU A 146 -23.23 2.77 -14.77
CA LEU A 146 -22.39 1.88 -15.58
C LEU A 146 -20.91 1.85 -15.18
N GLY A 147 -20.58 2.33 -13.98
CA GLY A 147 -19.20 2.44 -13.50
C GLY A 147 -18.41 3.59 -14.15
N CYS A 148 -17.10 3.58 -13.92
CA CYS A 148 -16.17 4.53 -14.51
C CYS A 148 -15.60 4.02 -15.83
N PHE A 149 -15.45 4.90 -16.82
CA PHE A 149 -14.86 4.59 -18.14
C PHE A 149 -13.48 5.22 -18.34
N LYS A 150 -12.84 5.71 -17.26
CA LYS A 150 -11.51 6.32 -17.33
C LYS A 150 -10.49 5.35 -16.72
N PRO A 151 -9.62 4.73 -17.55
CA PRO A 151 -8.57 3.85 -17.05
C PRO A 151 -7.73 4.52 -15.96
N SER A 152 -7.39 3.74 -14.94
CA SER A 152 -6.59 4.17 -13.78
C SER A 152 -7.15 5.36 -13.00
N HIS A 153 -8.44 5.67 -13.17
CA HIS A 153 -9.09 6.69 -12.36
C HIS A 153 -9.27 6.20 -10.93
N MET A 154 -8.79 6.99 -9.97
CA MET A 154 -8.75 6.65 -8.54
C MET A 154 -10.12 6.80 -7.83
N CYS A 155 -11.24 6.73 -8.55
CA CYS A 155 -12.57 6.81 -7.92
C CYS A 155 -13.01 5.44 -7.40
N VAL A 156 -13.77 5.43 -6.30
CA VAL A 156 -14.28 4.18 -5.69
C VAL A 156 -15.12 3.36 -6.67
N ASP A 157 -15.86 4.03 -7.57
CA ASP A 157 -16.63 3.41 -8.65
C ASP A 157 -15.75 2.56 -9.58
N ASN A 158 -14.58 3.09 -9.99
CA ASN A 158 -13.63 2.32 -10.78
C ASN A 158 -13.04 1.16 -9.98
N VAL A 159 -12.67 1.41 -8.71
CA VAL A 159 -12.09 0.38 -7.83
C VAL A 159 -13.05 -0.81 -7.65
N ILE A 160 -14.32 -0.55 -7.36
CA ILE A 160 -15.35 -1.58 -7.17
C ILE A 160 -15.63 -2.32 -8.47
N HIS A 161 -15.85 -1.62 -9.58
CA HIS A 161 -16.12 -2.27 -10.87
C HIS A 161 -14.93 -3.12 -11.36
N SER A 162 -13.70 -2.62 -11.19
CA SER A 162 -12.50 -3.37 -11.55
C SER A 162 -12.28 -4.62 -10.69
N ALA A 163 -12.68 -4.58 -9.42
CA ALA A 163 -12.57 -5.73 -8.51
C ALA A 163 -13.71 -6.74 -8.70
N ALA A 164 -14.93 -6.29 -9.00
CA ALA A 164 -16.09 -7.16 -9.23
C ALA A 164 -16.05 -7.86 -10.58
N GLY A 165 -15.48 -7.20 -11.59
CA GLY A 165 -15.44 -7.66 -12.97
C GLY A 165 -16.63 -7.17 -13.81
N PRO A 166 -16.64 -7.53 -15.12
CA PRO A 166 -17.56 -6.93 -16.11
C PRO A 166 -19.04 -7.25 -15.87
N ARG A 167 -19.36 -8.33 -15.13
CA ARG A 167 -20.74 -8.70 -14.82
C ARG A 167 -21.46 -7.68 -13.94
N LEU A 168 -20.74 -6.98 -13.05
CA LEU A 168 -21.32 -5.91 -12.25
C LEU A 168 -21.90 -4.80 -13.15
N ARG A 169 -21.16 -4.41 -14.20
CA ARG A 169 -21.62 -3.43 -15.18
C ARG A 169 -22.81 -3.95 -16.00
N ALA A 170 -22.85 -5.25 -16.32
CA ALA A 170 -23.96 -5.87 -17.04
C ALA A 170 -25.27 -5.84 -16.24
N ASP A 171 -25.21 -6.09 -14.92
CA ASP A 171 -26.37 -5.97 -14.03
C ASP A 171 -26.87 -4.52 -13.97
N CYS A 172 -25.96 -3.56 -13.76
CA CYS A 172 -26.30 -2.14 -13.78
C CYS A 172 -26.95 -1.73 -15.11
N TYR A 173 -26.40 -2.18 -16.24
CA TYR A 173 -26.95 -1.91 -17.55
C TYR A 173 -28.39 -2.43 -17.69
N THR A 174 -28.65 -3.65 -17.22
CA THR A 174 -30.00 -4.25 -17.27
C THR A 174 -30.99 -3.46 -16.42
N ILE A 175 -30.59 -2.98 -15.23
CA ILE A 175 -31.42 -2.11 -14.38
C ILE A 175 -31.71 -0.78 -15.11
N MET A 176 -30.69 -0.15 -15.67
CA MET A 176 -30.81 1.18 -16.28
C MET A 176 -31.61 1.16 -17.59
N GLU A 177 -31.48 0.11 -18.40
CA GLU A 177 -32.31 -0.11 -19.58
C GLU A 177 -33.79 -0.29 -19.19
N ALA A 178 -34.08 -1.06 -18.14
CA ALA A 178 -35.44 -1.23 -17.65
C ALA A 178 -36.03 0.07 -17.06
N GLN A 179 -35.20 0.90 -16.42
CA GLN A 179 -35.62 2.20 -15.87
C GLN A 179 -35.83 3.27 -16.96
N GLY A 180 -35.03 3.23 -18.03
CA GLY A 180 -35.11 4.14 -19.18
C GLY A 180 -34.73 5.60 -18.88
N ASN A 181 -34.15 5.90 -17.72
CA ASN A 181 -33.67 7.23 -17.34
C ASN A 181 -32.53 7.15 -16.31
N LEU A 182 -31.74 8.23 -16.20
CA LEU A 182 -30.61 8.33 -15.27
C LEU A 182 -31.09 8.24 -13.81
N GLU A 183 -30.27 7.62 -12.96
CA GLU A 183 -30.56 7.48 -11.54
C GLU A 183 -30.41 8.84 -10.83
N PRO A 184 -31.42 9.31 -10.09
CA PRO A 184 -31.34 10.57 -9.35
C PRO A 184 -30.43 10.50 -8.12
N ASP A 185 -29.94 11.66 -7.68
CA ASP A 185 -29.18 11.79 -6.43
C ASP A 185 -29.99 11.29 -5.23
N GLY A 186 -29.31 10.64 -4.28
CA GLY A 186 -29.92 10.10 -3.06
C GLY A 186 -30.71 8.80 -3.23
N CYS A 187 -30.77 8.22 -4.43
CA CYS A 187 -31.39 6.92 -4.70
C CYS A 187 -30.34 5.80 -4.69
N ALA A 188 -30.78 4.56 -4.46
CA ALA A 188 -29.93 3.39 -4.39
C ALA A 188 -30.46 2.19 -5.19
N LYS A 189 -29.54 1.39 -5.75
CA LYS A 189 -29.79 0.13 -6.46
C LYS A 189 -28.84 -0.96 -5.96
N VAL A 190 -29.28 -2.21 -5.87
CA VAL A 190 -28.44 -3.33 -5.41
C VAL A 190 -28.20 -4.33 -6.52
N THR A 191 -26.98 -4.86 -6.59
CA THR A 191 -26.53 -5.90 -7.51
C THR A 191 -25.75 -6.98 -6.75
N LYS A 192 -25.50 -8.12 -7.39
CA LYS A 192 -24.53 -9.10 -6.89
C LYS A 192 -23.12 -8.49 -6.95
N ALA A 193 -22.24 -8.86 -6.01
CA ALA A 193 -20.88 -8.34 -5.99
C ALA A 193 -19.89 -9.10 -6.89
N TRP A 194 -20.30 -10.25 -7.44
CA TRP A 194 -19.51 -11.06 -8.37
C TRP A 194 -18.16 -11.49 -7.79
N SER A 195 -17.05 -10.94 -8.30
CA SER A 195 -15.70 -11.36 -7.90
C SER A 195 -15.20 -10.70 -6.61
N LEU A 196 -16.03 -9.86 -5.99
CA LEU A 196 -15.75 -9.27 -4.68
C LEU A 196 -16.00 -10.30 -3.55
N PRO A 197 -15.33 -10.13 -2.38
CA PRO A 197 -15.56 -10.97 -1.21
C PRO A 197 -16.84 -10.63 -0.41
N SER A 198 -17.59 -9.59 -0.83
CA SER A 198 -18.92 -9.26 -0.32
C SER A 198 -20.01 -10.00 -1.11
N GLY A 199 -21.22 -10.13 -0.54
CA GLY A 199 -22.34 -10.74 -1.26
C GLY A 199 -22.97 -9.79 -2.30
N TYR A 200 -23.00 -8.50 -1.99
CA TYR A 200 -23.71 -7.47 -2.76
C TYR A 200 -22.92 -6.17 -2.93
N VAL A 201 -23.33 -5.38 -3.94
CA VAL A 201 -22.92 -3.97 -4.11
C VAL A 201 -24.19 -3.12 -4.13
N ILE A 202 -24.22 -2.05 -3.34
CA ILE A 202 -25.30 -1.05 -3.36
C ILE A 202 -24.80 0.23 -4.01
N HIS A 203 -25.30 0.52 -5.20
CA HIS A 203 -24.96 1.69 -5.99
C HIS A 203 -25.82 2.88 -5.57
N THR A 204 -25.19 3.98 -5.20
CA THR A 204 -25.89 5.23 -4.85
C THR A 204 -25.24 6.42 -5.54
N VAL A 205 -26.08 7.36 -5.99
CA VAL A 205 -25.62 8.58 -6.65
C VAL A 205 -25.61 9.71 -5.62
N GLY A 206 -24.41 10.20 -5.30
CA GLY A 206 -24.25 11.32 -4.38
C GLY A 206 -24.20 12.67 -5.11
N PRO A 207 -24.58 13.78 -4.43
CA PRO A 207 -24.51 15.12 -4.99
C PRO A 207 -23.07 15.51 -5.33
N ARG A 208 -22.93 16.37 -6.35
CA ARG A 208 -21.63 16.83 -6.88
C ARG A 208 -21.50 18.33 -6.74
N LEU A 209 -20.45 18.78 -6.06
CA LEU A 209 -20.18 20.20 -5.87
C LEU A 209 -19.00 20.69 -6.74
N GLY A 210 -18.96 22.01 -6.95
CA GLY A 210 -17.74 22.67 -7.42
C GLY A 210 -16.69 22.73 -6.32
N ARG A 211 -15.39 22.68 -6.68
CA ARG A 211 -14.30 22.81 -5.69
C ARG A 211 -14.43 24.10 -4.88
N GLY A 212 -14.49 23.98 -3.56
CA GLY A 212 -14.62 25.13 -2.63
C GLY A 212 -16.04 25.68 -2.48
N ALA A 213 -17.04 25.07 -3.12
CA ALA A 213 -18.44 25.42 -2.88
C ALA A 213 -18.93 24.92 -1.52
N SER A 214 -19.93 25.59 -0.97
CA SER A 214 -20.69 25.11 0.20
C SER A 214 -21.95 24.40 -0.30
N PRO A 215 -22.34 23.25 0.29
CA PRO A 215 -23.56 22.56 -0.09
C PRO A 215 -24.80 23.39 0.27
N SER A 216 -25.82 23.30 -0.58
CA SER A 216 -27.18 23.72 -0.30
C SER A 216 -27.91 22.71 0.60
N GLU A 217 -29.04 23.11 1.18
CA GLU A 217 -29.87 22.19 1.99
C GLU A 217 -30.34 20.97 1.20
N GLU A 218 -30.69 21.14 -0.09
CA GLU A 218 -31.08 20.05 -0.98
C GLU A 218 -29.93 19.04 -1.20
N GLU A 219 -28.69 19.53 -1.33
CA GLU A 219 -27.51 18.68 -1.49
C GLU A 219 -27.14 17.97 -0.18
N GLU A 220 -27.29 18.61 0.98
CA GLU A 220 -27.12 17.95 2.27
C GLU A 220 -28.18 16.85 2.51
N GLU A 221 -29.43 17.12 2.12
CA GLU A 221 -30.52 16.14 2.18
C GLU A 221 -30.25 14.98 1.20
N ALA A 222 -29.83 15.26 -0.03
CA ALA A 222 -29.49 14.24 -1.02
C ALA A 222 -28.35 13.32 -0.53
N LEU A 223 -27.31 13.89 0.09
CA LEU A 223 -26.23 13.10 0.67
C LEU A 223 -26.73 12.22 1.83
N SER A 224 -27.55 12.78 2.73
CA SER A 224 -28.15 12.01 3.83
C SER A 224 -29.02 10.86 3.31
N ARG A 225 -29.79 11.13 2.25
CA ARG A 225 -30.62 10.15 1.56
C ARG A 225 -29.83 9.03 0.90
N CYS A 226 -28.61 9.27 0.44
CA CYS A 226 -27.75 8.19 -0.07
C CYS A 226 -27.58 7.08 0.97
N TYR A 227 -27.29 7.45 2.22
CA TYR A 227 -27.10 6.49 3.31
C TYR A 227 -28.41 5.78 3.66
N THR A 228 -29.51 6.52 3.83
CA THR A 228 -30.80 5.91 4.21
C THR A 228 -31.34 5.01 3.10
N SER A 229 -31.29 5.43 1.83
CA SER A 229 -31.73 4.61 0.70
C SER A 229 -30.92 3.33 0.56
N CYS A 230 -29.60 3.37 0.83
CA CYS A 230 -28.79 2.16 0.85
C CYS A 230 -29.24 1.19 1.95
N LEU A 231 -29.52 1.70 3.15
CA LEU A 231 -29.99 0.88 4.27
C LEU A 231 -31.40 0.36 4.03
N ASP A 232 -32.29 1.15 3.44
CA ASP A 232 -33.65 0.74 3.08
C ASP A 232 -33.63 -0.43 2.07
N VAL A 233 -32.80 -0.34 1.02
CA VAL A 233 -32.65 -1.42 0.03
C VAL A 233 -32.04 -2.68 0.66
N ALA A 234 -31.09 -2.52 1.59
CA ALA A 234 -30.50 -3.64 2.32
C ALA A 234 -31.52 -4.35 3.22
N ASP A 235 -32.34 -3.60 3.96
CA ASP A 235 -33.38 -4.12 4.83
C ASP A 235 -34.52 -4.76 4.01
N GLU A 236 -34.93 -4.16 2.88
CA GLU A 236 -35.94 -4.71 1.96
C GLU A 236 -35.49 -6.06 1.37
N LEU A 237 -34.21 -6.22 1.04
CA LEU A 237 -33.69 -7.48 0.50
C LEU A 237 -33.65 -8.59 1.58
N GLY A 238 -33.43 -8.23 2.85
CA GLY A 238 -33.51 -9.11 4.01
C GLY A 238 -32.38 -10.14 4.17
N THR A 239 -31.49 -10.27 3.17
CA THR A 239 -30.30 -11.15 3.22
C THR A 239 -29.02 -10.42 3.66
N ILE A 240 -29.04 -9.10 3.72
CA ILE A 240 -27.88 -8.26 4.07
C ILE A 240 -27.88 -8.01 5.58
N ASP A 241 -26.79 -8.40 6.25
CA ASP A 241 -26.59 -8.19 7.69
C ASP A 241 -25.62 -7.04 8.01
N ALA A 242 -24.85 -6.59 7.01
CA ALA A 242 -23.92 -5.49 7.14
C ALA A 242 -23.84 -4.65 5.86
N VAL A 243 -23.74 -3.33 6.02
CA VAL A 243 -23.46 -2.40 4.92
C VAL A 243 -22.17 -1.64 5.20
N ALA A 244 -21.19 -1.74 4.31
CA ALA A 244 -19.98 -0.94 4.37
C ALA A 244 -20.08 0.27 3.43
N PHE A 245 -19.87 1.47 3.95
CA PHE A 245 -19.89 2.72 3.20
C PHE A 245 -18.49 3.27 2.97
N PRO A 246 -18.14 3.73 1.74
CA PRO A 246 -17.03 4.63 1.54
C PRO A 246 -17.43 6.07 1.96
N CYS A 247 -16.50 7.01 1.90
CA CYS A 247 -16.80 8.45 2.05
C CYS A 247 -17.55 8.99 0.79
N ILE A 248 -18.87 8.84 0.74
CA ILE A 248 -19.72 9.26 -0.39
C ILE A 248 -19.58 10.78 -0.65
N SER A 249 -19.50 11.15 -1.94
CA SER A 249 -19.39 12.53 -2.45
C SER A 249 -18.15 13.33 -2.03
N THR A 250 -17.25 12.77 -1.24
CA THR A 250 -15.97 13.41 -0.90
C THR A 250 -14.93 13.25 -2.02
N GLY A 251 -13.82 13.99 -1.94
CA GLY A 251 -12.71 13.88 -2.90
C GLY A 251 -13.08 14.44 -4.28
N LEU A 252 -13.41 13.56 -5.23
CA LEU A 252 -13.65 13.93 -6.64
C LEU A 252 -14.95 14.70 -6.87
N PHE A 253 -15.97 14.49 -6.04
CA PHE A 253 -17.24 15.23 -6.09
C PHE A 253 -17.22 16.48 -5.19
N ALA A 254 -16.07 16.78 -4.59
CA ALA A 254 -15.75 18.02 -3.89
C ALA A 254 -16.69 18.42 -2.74
N PHE A 255 -17.50 17.49 -2.21
CA PHE A 255 -18.29 17.74 -1.01
C PHE A 255 -17.35 17.89 0.20
N PRO A 256 -17.53 18.92 1.06
CA PRO A 256 -16.69 19.13 2.24
C PRO A 256 -16.70 17.91 3.16
N GLY A 257 -15.52 17.35 3.45
CA GLY A 257 -15.41 16.06 4.13
C GLY A 257 -15.91 16.07 5.57
N ASP A 258 -15.72 17.19 6.28
CA ASP A 258 -16.21 17.43 7.64
C ASP A 258 -17.76 17.43 7.70
N THR A 259 -18.40 18.11 6.76
CA THR A 259 -19.88 18.11 6.64
C THR A 259 -20.39 16.75 6.17
N ALA A 260 -19.75 16.13 5.18
CA ALA A 260 -20.14 14.80 4.69
C ALA A 260 -20.09 13.74 5.81
N ALA A 261 -19.01 13.70 6.60
CA ALA A 261 -18.87 12.76 7.72
C ALA A 261 -19.96 12.96 8.79
N ARG A 262 -20.29 14.22 9.11
CA ARG A 262 -21.37 14.56 10.05
C ARG A 262 -22.73 14.08 9.54
N LEU A 263 -23.07 14.38 8.28
CA LEU A 263 -24.34 13.98 7.68
C LEU A 263 -24.47 12.46 7.59
N ALA A 264 -23.38 11.77 7.22
CA ALA A 264 -23.32 10.31 7.18
C ALA A 264 -23.64 9.67 8.54
N LEU A 265 -22.96 10.13 9.60
CA LEU A 265 -23.19 9.64 10.96
C LEU A 265 -24.62 9.94 11.45
N GLN A 266 -25.12 11.15 11.19
CA GLN A 266 -26.49 11.53 11.57
C GLN A 266 -27.56 10.71 10.84
N ALA A 267 -27.39 10.47 9.54
CA ALA A 267 -28.32 9.69 8.73
C ALA A 267 -28.40 8.25 9.24
N VAL A 268 -27.24 7.62 9.45
CA VAL A 268 -27.15 6.24 9.95
C VAL A 268 -27.69 6.12 11.37
N ASP A 269 -27.33 7.03 12.28
CA ASP A 269 -27.83 7.02 13.66
C ASP A 269 -29.36 7.13 13.72
N LYS A 270 -29.93 8.10 13.00
CA LYS A 270 -31.39 8.28 12.90
C LYS A 270 -32.07 7.06 12.30
N TRP A 271 -31.50 6.48 11.24
CA TRP A 271 -32.05 5.30 10.58
C TRP A 271 -32.08 4.09 11.53
N LEU A 272 -30.99 3.85 12.27
CA LEU A 272 -30.91 2.77 13.25
C LEU A 272 -31.88 2.97 14.43
N ALA A 273 -32.10 4.22 14.84
CA ALA A 273 -33.03 4.55 15.92
C ALA A 273 -34.50 4.27 15.55
N VAL A 274 -34.88 4.48 14.28
CA VAL A 274 -36.25 4.16 13.80
C VAL A 274 -36.43 2.69 13.42
N HIS A 275 -35.34 1.93 13.28
CA HIS A 275 -35.34 0.48 13.04
C HIS A 275 -34.71 -0.32 14.21
N PRO A 276 -35.27 -0.28 15.43
CA PRO A 276 -34.64 -0.91 16.60
C PRO A 276 -34.50 -2.44 16.47
N ASN A 277 -35.37 -3.08 15.67
CA ASN A 277 -35.40 -4.54 15.49
C ASN A 277 -34.41 -5.05 14.44
N THR A 278 -33.82 -4.17 13.61
CA THR A 278 -32.81 -4.61 12.64
C THR A 278 -31.52 -5.03 13.37
N ASN A 279 -30.84 -6.05 12.88
CA ASN A 279 -29.48 -6.39 13.35
C ASN A 279 -28.40 -5.82 12.43
N MET A 280 -28.79 -4.99 11.47
CA MET A 280 -27.88 -4.49 10.45
C MET A 280 -26.73 -3.69 11.05
N ARG A 281 -25.52 -4.11 10.71
CA ARG A 281 -24.27 -3.44 11.07
C ARG A 281 -23.89 -2.42 10.00
N VAL A 282 -23.40 -1.26 10.40
CA VAL A 282 -22.93 -0.22 9.48
C VAL A 282 -21.44 0.02 9.68
N ILE A 283 -20.66 -0.14 8.62
CA ILE A 283 -19.21 -0.02 8.62
C ILE A 283 -18.81 1.18 7.77
N PHE A 284 -18.29 2.23 8.39
CA PHE A 284 -17.69 3.34 7.66
C PHE A 284 -16.24 3.00 7.31
N THR A 285 -15.96 2.87 6.01
CA THR A 285 -14.64 2.56 5.48
C THR A 285 -13.88 3.84 5.16
N LEU A 286 -12.81 4.09 5.91
CA LEU A 286 -11.98 5.29 5.86
C LEU A 286 -10.67 4.92 5.16
N PHE A 287 -10.38 5.50 4.00
CA PHE A 287 -9.20 5.11 3.21
C PHE A 287 -8.04 6.07 3.43
N LEU A 288 -8.31 7.38 3.33
CA LEU A 288 -7.31 8.43 3.47
C LEU A 288 -7.16 8.85 4.93
N PRO A 289 -5.97 9.33 5.35
CA PRO A 289 -5.80 9.96 6.66
C PRO A 289 -6.77 11.13 6.91
N ALA A 290 -7.12 11.86 5.86
CA ALA A 290 -8.12 12.94 5.93
C ALA A 290 -9.52 12.42 6.28
N ASP A 291 -9.90 11.21 5.81
CA ASP A 291 -11.19 10.60 6.14
C ASP A 291 -11.29 10.33 7.65
N VAL A 292 -10.23 9.75 8.22
CA VAL A 292 -10.10 9.53 9.67
C VAL A 292 -10.25 10.85 10.41
N ALA A 293 -9.58 11.91 9.95
CA ALA A 293 -9.67 13.24 10.58
C ALA A 293 -11.10 13.82 10.52
N HIS A 294 -11.80 13.71 9.38
CA HIS A 294 -13.17 14.21 9.25
C HIS A 294 -14.15 13.47 10.18
N TYR A 295 -14.09 12.13 10.21
CA TYR A 295 -14.94 11.34 11.10
C TYR A 295 -14.58 11.53 12.57
N THR A 296 -13.29 11.73 12.89
CA THR A 296 -12.82 12.11 14.23
C THR A 296 -13.47 13.41 14.73
N GLN A 297 -13.55 14.41 13.86
CA GLN A 297 -14.16 15.71 14.19
C GLN A 297 -15.69 15.64 14.24
N ALA A 298 -16.30 14.85 13.36
CA ALA A 298 -17.75 14.71 13.29
C ALA A 298 -18.33 13.91 14.48
N LEU A 299 -17.60 12.94 15.01
CA LEU A 299 -18.08 12.05 16.06
C LEU A 299 -18.66 12.76 17.29
N PRO A 300 -17.96 13.71 17.97
CA PRO A 300 -18.52 14.41 19.13
C PRO A 300 -19.71 15.32 18.79
N LEU A 301 -19.86 15.74 17.52
CA LEU A 301 -20.98 16.58 17.09
C LEU A 301 -22.27 15.79 16.97
N VAL A 302 -22.17 14.50 16.61
CA VAL A 302 -23.32 13.58 16.51
C VAL A 302 -23.54 12.86 17.83
N PHE A 303 -22.45 12.54 18.53
CA PHE A 303 -22.44 11.78 19.77
C PHE A 303 -21.69 12.55 20.88
N PRO A 304 -22.37 13.51 21.55
CA PRO A 304 -21.74 14.40 22.53
C PRO A 304 -21.08 13.70 23.72
N SER A 305 -21.43 12.44 23.98
CA SER A 305 -20.87 11.59 25.03
C SER A 305 -19.46 11.06 24.72
N VAL A 306 -18.93 11.30 23.52
CA VAL A 306 -17.72 10.67 23.03
C VAL A 306 -16.58 11.66 22.80
N ALA A 307 -15.41 11.35 23.37
CA ALA A 307 -14.19 12.13 23.16
C ALA A 307 -13.60 11.87 21.77
N ALA A 308 -13.35 12.96 21.03
CA ALA A 308 -12.79 12.94 19.68
C ALA A 308 -11.43 12.25 19.60
N GLU A 309 -10.62 12.35 20.66
CA GLU A 309 -9.24 11.83 20.72
C GLU A 309 -9.13 10.34 20.40
N THR A 310 -10.20 9.57 20.56
CA THR A 310 -10.21 8.12 20.45
C THR A 310 -10.04 7.63 19.01
N LEU A 311 -10.57 8.36 18.01
CA LEU A 311 -10.42 7.99 16.59
C LEU A 311 -9.06 8.36 15.99
N LYS A 312 -8.29 9.24 16.65
CA LYS A 312 -6.93 9.61 16.21
C LYS A 312 -5.98 8.41 16.18
N LYS A 313 -6.35 7.28 16.80
CA LYS A 313 -5.61 6.02 16.81
C LYS A 313 -6.17 4.95 15.86
N LEU A 314 -7.16 5.27 15.01
CA LEU A 314 -7.69 4.28 14.08
C LEU A 314 -6.64 3.91 13.02
N ARG A 315 -6.16 2.67 13.11
CA ARG A 315 -5.16 2.08 12.21
C ARG A 315 -5.79 0.96 11.38
N PRO A 316 -5.22 0.60 10.23
CA PRO A 316 -5.70 -0.57 9.51
C PRO A 316 -5.49 -1.82 10.37
N LEU A 317 -6.43 -2.76 10.28
CA LEU A 317 -6.44 -3.94 11.14
C LEU A 317 -5.34 -4.90 10.73
N ILE A 318 -4.66 -5.48 11.73
CA ILE A 318 -3.78 -6.63 11.54
C ILE A 318 -4.61 -7.89 11.83
N PRO A 319 -4.63 -8.89 10.94
CA PRO A 319 -5.36 -10.13 11.19
C PRO A 319 -4.93 -10.78 12.50
N PRO A 320 -5.86 -11.34 13.30
CA PRO A 320 -5.52 -12.05 14.54
C PRO A 320 -4.47 -13.15 14.34
N GLU A 321 -4.51 -13.88 13.22
CA GLU A 321 -3.52 -14.90 12.91
C GLU A 321 -2.11 -14.33 12.77
N VAL A 322 -1.95 -13.17 12.14
CA VAL A 322 -0.65 -12.49 12.00
C VAL A 322 -0.13 -12.04 13.37
N ILE A 323 -1.01 -11.48 14.20
CA ILE A 323 -0.69 -11.09 15.58
C ILE A 323 -0.17 -12.31 16.37
N GLU A 324 -0.89 -13.43 16.31
CA GLU A 324 -0.51 -14.66 17.00
C GLU A 324 0.79 -15.26 16.47
N ARG A 325 1.00 -15.28 15.16
CA ARG A 325 2.26 -15.78 14.56
C ARG A 325 3.46 -14.94 14.98
N ILE A 326 3.31 -13.62 15.04
CA ILE A 326 4.37 -12.72 15.53
C ILE A 326 4.60 -12.94 17.02
N LYS A 327 3.56 -12.92 17.87
CA LYS A 327 3.71 -13.11 19.32
C LYS A 327 4.38 -14.44 19.69
N ASN A 328 4.11 -15.48 18.92
CA ASN A 328 4.60 -16.83 19.17
C ASN A 328 5.86 -17.20 18.36
N ALA A 329 6.51 -16.22 17.70
CA ALA A 329 7.71 -16.48 16.92
C ALA A 329 8.89 -16.90 17.82
N ASP A 330 9.61 -17.97 17.45
CA ASP A 330 10.85 -18.38 18.13
C ASP A 330 12.06 -17.59 17.60
N ALA A 331 11.94 -17.05 16.38
CA ALA A 331 12.93 -16.18 15.75
C ALA A 331 12.27 -15.19 14.79
N ILE A 332 12.87 -14.01 14.61
CA ILE A 332 12.44 -13.00 13.63
C ILE A 332 13.57 -12.68 12.66
N MET A 333 13.30 -12.77 11.37
CA MET A 333 14.16 -12.19 10.34
C MET A 333 13.53 -10.92 9.79
N ILE A 334 14.15 -9.77 10.07
CA ILE A 334 13.78 -8.51 9.42
C ILE A 334 14.38 -8.51 8.02
N ARG A 335 13.54 -8.21 7.04
CA ARG A 335 13.93 -8.12 5.63
C ARG A 335 13.46 -6.77 5.11
N ALA A 336 14.38 -5.83 4.91
CA ALA A 336 14.00 -4.44 4.66
C ALA A 336 14.42 -3.94 3.27
N GLY A 337 13.61 -3.04 2.71
CA GLY A 337 13.92 -2.29 1.49
C GLY A 337 13.67 -0.80 1.64
N ALA A 338 13.83 -0.05 0.56
CA ALA A 338 13.77 1.41 0.58
C ALA A 338 12.40 1.96 1.00
N GLY A 339 11.31 1.18 0.83
CA GLY A 339 9.98 1.56 1.30
C GLY A 339 9.91 1.71 2.83
N MET A 340 10.78 1.03 3.59
CA MET A 340 10.85 1.23 5.04
C MET A 340 11.49 2.59 5.39
N SER A 341 12.43 3.05 4.57
CA SER A 341 13.10 4.35 4.76
C SER A 341 12.17 5.53 4.44
N VAL A 342 11.06 5.31 3.72
CA VAL A 342 9.98 6.31 3.56
C VAL A 342 9.39 6.69 4.91
N ASP A 343 9.30 5.76 5.87
CA ASP A 343 8.80 6.04 7.23
C ASP A 343 9.91 6.50 8.19
N ALA A 344 11.15 6.59 7.72
CA ALA A 344 12.29 7.08 8.51
C ALA A 344 12.28 8.61 8.57
N VAL A 345 11.29 9.19 9.25
CA VAL A 345 11.10 10.64 9.32
C VAL A 345 12.27 11.30 10.06
N HIS A 346 12.98 12.20 9.38
CA HIS A 346 14.08 12.98 9.95
C HIS A 346 13.54 14.01 10.95
N LYS A 347 14.13 14.03 12.16
CA LYS A 347 13.66 14.84 13.30
C LYS A 347 13.50 16.33 12.97
N GLU A 348 14.43 16.91 12.23
CA GLU A 348 14.41 18.34 11.91
C GLU A 348 13.68 18.67 10.60
N LEU A 349 13.66 17.75 9.63
CA LEU A 349 13.08 18.02 8.32
C LEU A 349 11.59 17.69 8.28
N GLY A 350 11.12 16.81 9.17
CA GLY A 350 9.75 16.29 9.13
C GLY A 350 9.45 15.46 7.88
N LEU A 351 10.49 14.99 7.18
CA LEU A 351 10.39 14.24 5.94
C LEU A 351 11.03 12.86 6.09
N GLY A 352 10.36 11.84 5.55
CA GLY A 352 10.94 10.51 5.37
C GLY A 352 11.94 10.46 4.22
N LEU A 353 12.77 9.41 4.18
CA LEU A 353 13.75 9.20 3.12
C LEU A 353 13.08 8.51 1.91
N ASP A 354 12.20 9.26 1.23
CA ASP A 354 11.52 8.82 0.02
C ASP A 354 12.31 9.23 -1.23
N TYR A 355 12.86 8.23 -1.93
CA TYR A 355 13.65 8.45 -3.14
C TYR A 355 12.82 8.92 -4.34
N THR A 356 11.50 8.76 -4.29
CA THR A 356 10.57 9.17 -5.35
C THR A 356 9.99 10.56 -5.13
N SER A 357 10.16 11.12 -3.93
CA SER A 357 9.55 12.40 -3.54
C SER A 357 10.31 13.60 -4.11
N PRO A 358 9.63 14.47 -4.91
CA PRO A 358 10.22 15.74 -5.35
C PRO A 358 10.48 16.71 -4.20
N THR A 359 9.65 16.65 -3.16
CA THR A 359 9.83 17.46 -1.95
C THR A 359 11.12 17.07 -1.24
N VAL A 360 11.33 15.78 -0.97
CA VAL A 360 12.57 15.31 -0.33
C VAL A 360 13.79 15.71 -1.16
N PHE A 361 13.74 15.48 -2.47
CA PHE A 361 14.85 15.81 -3.36
C PHE A 361 15.17 17.31 -3.37
N SER A 362 14.17 18.17 -3.49
CA SER A 362 14.36 19.63 -3.50
C SER A 362 14.81 20.20 -2.16
N THR A 363 14.38 19.61 -1.05
CA THR A 363 14.86 19.97 0.29
C THR A 363 16.33 19.61 0.48
N LEU A 364 16.74 18.41 0.07
CA LEU A 364 18.12 17.93 0.29
C LEU A 364 19.12 18.47 -0.73
N TYR A 365 18.70 18.66 -1.99
CA TYR A 365 19.58 18.99 -3.12
C TYR A 365 19.01 20.13 -3.99
N PRO A 366 18.74 21.32 -3.42
CA PRO A 366 18.15 22.44 -4.17
C PRO A 366 19.02 22.91 -5.35
N GLY A 367 20.34 22.71 -5.28
CA GLY A 367 21.24 23.01 -6.40
C GLY A 367 21.03 22.09 -7.60
N LEU A 368 20.79 20.79 -7.39
CA LEU A 368 20.52 19.84 -8.48
C LEU A 368 19.18 20.10 -9.16
N VAL A 369 18.17 20.53 -8.40
CA VAL A 369 16.87 20.92 -8.98
C VAL A 369 17.02 22.08 -9.96
N LYS A 370 17.97 22.99 -9.71
CA LYS A 370 18.23 24.15 -10.59
C LYS A 370 19.11 23.81 -11.78
N SER A 371 20.05 22.87 -11.62
CA SER A 371 21.10 22.59 -12.62
C SER A 371 20.85 21.34 -13.46
N SER A 372 19.77 20.59 -13.19
CA SER A 372 19.44 19.34 -13.90
C SER A 372 17.93 19.21 -14.15
N ASN A 373 17.54 18.23 -14.96
CA ASN A 373 16.13 17.86 -15.18
C ASN A 373 15.61 16.84 -14.15
N MET A 374 16.39 16.54 -13.11
CA MET A 374 16.02 15.57 -12.07
C MET A 374 14.89 16.12 -11.20
N ARG A 375 13.93 15.26 -10.91
CA ARG A 375 12.75 15.57 -10.11
C ARG A 375 12.79 14.85 -8.77
N CYS A 376 13.46 13.71 -8.68
CA CYS A 376 13.58 12.94 -7.46
C CYS A 376 14.98 12.31 -7.31
N LEU A 377 15.28 11.81 -6.11
CA LEU A 377 16.53 11.08 -5.84
C LEU A 377 16.68 9.85 -6.74
N TYR A 378 15.58 9.19 -7.11
CA TYR A 378 15.63 8.02 -7.99
C TYR A 378 16.13 8.35 -9.40
N ASP A 379 15.98 9.60 -9.86
CA ASP A 379 16.52 10.04 -11.15
C ASP A 379 18.05 10.04 -11.16
N THR A 380 18.68 10.25 -9.98
CA THR A 380 20.15 10.18 -9.84
C THR A 380 20.68 8.77 -10.09
N VAL A 381 19.83 7.76 -9.90
CA VAL A 381 20.14 6.36 -10.19
C VAL A 381 20.08 6.13 -11.70
N ARG A 382 19.12 6.70 -12.43
CA ARG A 382 18.90 6.43 -13.86
C ARG A 382 19.71 7.30 -14.82
N CYS A 383 20.49 8.27 -14.33
CA CYS A 383 21.09 9.28 -15.19
C CYS A 383 22.47 8.88 -15.79
N SER A 384 22.72 9.31 -17.03
CA SER A 384 24.01 9.18 -17.72
C SER A 384 24.96 10.36 -17.44
N SER A 385 24.42 11.56 -17.22
CA SER A 385 25.15 12.79 -16.82
C SER A 385 24.27 13.66 -15.91
N PHE A 386 24.88 14.44 -15.02
CA PHE A 386 24.18 15.41 -14.16
C PHE A 386 24.00 16.78 -14.85
N THR A 387 24.29 16.87 -16.15
CA THR A 387 24.16 18.09 -16.97
C THR A 387 23.05 17.97 -18.03
N VAL A 388 22.59 19.11 -18.55
CA VAL A 388 21.36 19.24 -19.37
C VAL A 388 21.50 18.62 -20.79
N ASP A 389 22.71 18.28 -21.22
CA ASP A 389 22.99 17.88 -22.61
C ASP A 389 23.68 16.51 -22.67
N ALA A 390 22.90 15.42 -22.78
CA ALA A 390 23.45 14.11 -23.13
C ALA A 390 22.38 13.23 -23.81
N SER A 391 22.41 13.21 -25.13
CA SER A 391 21.67 12.29 -26.02
C SER A 391 22.33 10.90 -26.13
N SER A 392 23.04 10.43 -25.10
CA SER A 392 23.73 9.13 -25.13
C SER A 392 23.41 8.23 -23.92
N ASN A 393 23.06 6.98 -24.23
CA ASN A 393 22.61 5.93 -23.31
C ASN A 393 23.78 5.19 -22.62
N SER A 394 24.82 5.88 -22.15
CA SER A 394 25.83 5.26 -21.26
C SER A 394 25.50 5.57 -19.79
N LEU A 395 24.95 4.56 -19.12
CA LEU A 395 24.27 4.60 -17.83
C LEU A 395 25.23 4.72 -16.61
N PHE A 396 24.83 5.50 -15.58
CA PHE A 396 25.26 5.47 -14.16
C PHE A 396 26.63 6.04 -13.72
N PHE A 397 27.65 6.15 -14.59
CA PHE A 397 29.05 6.24 -14.11
C PHE A 397 29.83 7.52 -14.42
N SER A 398 29.17 8.62 -14.81
CA SER A 398 29.89 9.86 -15.14
C SER A 398 30.79 10.32 -13.98
N ILE A 399 32.05 10.66 -14.25
CA ILE A 399 32.99 11.21 -13.26
C ILE A 399 33.06 12.73 -13.37
N GLU A 400 31.96 13.35 -13.79
CA GLU A 400 31.81 14.80 -13.82
C GLU A 400 31.79 15.39 -12.41
N ASN A 401 32.19 16.66 -12.33
CA ASN A 401 32.28 17.46 -11.11
C ASN A 401 30.99 17.37 -10.25
N THR A 402 29.82 17.58 -10.88
CA THR A 402 28.50 17.52 -10.20
C THR A 402 28.18 16.12 -9.67
N ALA A 403 28.47 15.08 -10.46
CA ALA A 403 28.23 13.69 -10.06
C ALA A 403 29.11 13.29 -8.87
N CYS A 404 30.38 13.71 -8.87
CA CYS A 404 31.30 13.47 -7.75
C CYS A 404 30.87 14.23 -6.49
N ALA A 405 30.44 15.49 -6.63
CA ALA A 405 29.89 16.27 -5.53
C ALA A 405 28.68 15.56 -4.89
N PHE A 406 27.73 15.10 -5.71
CA PHE A 406 26.58 14.33 -5.23
C PHE A 406 27.01 13.03 -4.54
N ARG A 407 27.93 12.25 -5.12
CA ARG A 407 28.41 10.97 -4.56
C ARG A 407 29.14 11.10 -3.22
N LEU A 408 29.61 12.28 -2.86
CA LEU A 408 30.18 12.55 -1.55
C LEU A 408 29.14 13.15 -0.60
N LEU A 409 28.34 14.10 -1.08
CA LEU A 409 27.34 14.77 -0.28
C LEU A 409 26.20 13.82 0.13
N HIS A 410 25.71 12.99 -0.78
CA HIS A 410 24.58 12.12 -0.53
C HIS A 410 24.86 11.10 0.58
N PRO A 411 25.93 10.29 0.52
CA PRO A 411 26.34 9.46 1.67
C PRO A 411 26.51 10.26 2.96
N HIS A 412 27.15 11.44 2.92
CA HIS A 412 27.28 12.27 4.13
C HIS A 412 25.93 12.64 4.73
N THR A 413 24.96 13.05 3.91
CA THR A 413 23.60 13.38 4.33
C THR A 413 22.88 12.15 4.91
N ILE A 414 22.90 11.02 4.21
CA ILE A 414 22.17 9.81 4.64
C ILE A 414 22.81 9.15 5.87
N LEU A 415 24.14 9.12 5.95
CA LEU A 415 24.86 8.60 7.10
C LEU A 415 24.72 9.49 8.35
N SER A 416 24.19 10.70 8.19
CA SER A 416 23.88 11.63 9.27
C SER A 416 22.37 11.75 9.55
N TRP A 417 21.54 10.90 8.94
CA TRP A 417 20.08 10.98 9.05
C TRP A 417 19.56 10.79 10.48
N GLY A 418 20.24 9.95 11.25
CA GLY A 418 20.00 9.76 12.68
C GLY A 418 18.92 8.74 13.00
N GLN A 419 18.61 8.65 14.30
CA GLN A 419 17.58 7.75 14.81
C GLN A 419 16.19 8.25 14.41
N THR A 420 15.33 7.31 14.02
CA THR A 420 13.97 7.61 13.57
C THR A 420 12.95 6.71 14.29
N PRO A 421 11.71 7.19 14.50
CA PRO A 421 10.69 6.45 15.25
C PRO A 421 10.41 5.04 14.73
N VAL A 422 10.39 4.84 13.40
CA VAL A 422 10.09 3.53 12.79
C VAL A 422 11.13 2.46 13.14
N TYR A 423 12.42 2.80 13.15
CA TYR A 423 13.48 1.85 13.52
C TYR A 423 13.52 1.61 15.03
N GLU A 424 13.17 2.62 15.86
CA GLU A 424 13.03 2.45 17.30
C GLU A 424 11.87 1.51 17.66
N ALA A 425 10.70 1.70 17.03
CA ALA A 425 9.54 0.85 17.19
C ALA A 425 9.84 -0.59 16.75
N LEU A 426 10.48 -0.78 15.60
CA LEU A 426 10.92 -2.10 15.14
C LEU A 426 11.90 -2.75 16.11
N ARG A 427 12.84 -1.99 16.65
CA ARG A 427 13.80 -2.50 17.64
C ARG A 427 13.06 -2.98 18.89
N LYS A 428 12.09 -2.21 19.39
CA LYS A 428 11.26 -2.59 20.54
C LYS A 428 10.47 -3.88 20.28
N LEU A 429 9.82 -3.99 19.11
CA LEU A 429 9.11 -5.20 18.70
C LEU A 429 10.02 -6.43 18.76
N VAL A 430 11.17 -6.36 18.09
CA VAL A 430 12.07 -7.53 18.01
C VAL A 430 12.73 -7.86 19.35
N HIS A 431 13.06 -6.86 20.18
CA HIS A 431 13.55 -7.14 21.55
C HIS A 431 12.48 -7.72 22.47
N THR A 432 11.20 -7.46 22.20
CA THR A 432 10.09 -8.01 22.97
C THR A 432 9.81 -9.46 22.57
N VAL A 433 9.76 -9.72 21.26
CA VAL A 433 9.35 -11.03 20.73
C VAL A 433 10.53 -12.00 20.63
N ALA A 434 11.66 -11.55 20.08
CA ALA A 434 12.82 -12.39 19.79
C ALA A 434 14.13 -11.70 20.21
N PRO A 435 14.35 -11.45 21.52
CA PRO A 435 15.49 -10.67 22.01
C PRO A 435 16.85 -11.25 21.59
N THR A 436 16.98 -12.58 21.63
CA THR A 436 18.24 -13.27 21.32
C THR A 436 18.31 -13.80 19.89
N ASP A 437 17.17 -14.00 19.24
CA ASP A 437 17.05 -14.78 18.01
C ASP A 437 16.43 -13.96 16.88
N HIS A 438 17.17 -12.93 16.46
CA HIS A 438 16.80 -12.14 15.30
C HIS A 438 17.99 -11.85 14.39
N PHE A 439 17.68 -11.62 13.11
CA PHE A 439 18.65 -11.26 12.09
C PHE A 439 18.05 -10.25 11.11
N ILE A 440 18.87 -9.37 10.56
CA ILE A 440 18.46 -8.33 9.62
C ILE A 440 19.14 -8.56 8.28
N VAL A 441 18.34 -8.59 7.22
CA VAL A 441 18.81 -8.55 5.83
C VAL A 441 18.20 -7.32 5.18
N THR A 442 19.00 -6.42 4.60
CA THR A 442 18.44 -5.22 3.97
C THR A 442 19.13 -4.90 2.65
N SER A 443 18.35 -4.49 1.66
CA SER A 443 18.88 -3.95 0.40
C SER A 443 19.29 -2.47 0.54
N ASN A 444 19.03 -1.84 1.68
CA ASN A 444 19.38 -0.44 1.92
C ASN A 444 20.85 -0.31 2.30
N ALA A 445 21.51 0.71 1.74
CA ALA A 445 22.90 1.06 2.02
C ALA A 445 23.05 2.23 3.04
N ASP A 446 21.92 2.71 3.59
CA ASP A 446 21.77 3.95 4.37
C ASP A 446 22.30 3.89 5.81
N ARG A 447 22.45 2.68 6.36
CA ARG A 447 22.85 2.40 7.74
C ARG A 447 21.86 2.83 8.83
N LEU A 448 20.59 3.03 8.52
CA LEU A 448 19.59 3.42 9.53
C LEU A 448 19.45 2.40 10.67
N PHE A 449 19.56 1.09 10.38
CA PHE A 449 19.62 0.05 11.42
C PHE A 449 20.78 0.27 12.42
N TYR A 450 21.96 0.65 11.93
CA TYR A 450 23.13 0.86 12.79
C TYR A 450 22.93 2.11 13.66
N GLN A 451 22.43 3.19 13.06
CA GLN A 451 22.15 4.45 13.77
C GLN A 451 21.11 4.26 14.89
N SER A 452 20.15 3.36 14.68
CA SER A 452 19.09 3.01 15.65
C SER A 452 19.47 1.92 16.66
N GLY A 453 20.75 1.54 16.75
CA GLY A 453 21.27 0.69 17.82
C GLY A 453 20.99 -0.81 17.66
N PHE A 454 20.79 -1.29 16.44
CA PHE A 454 20.82 -2.72 16.16
C PHE A 454 22.26 -3.26 16.15
N ASP A 455 22.45 -4.50 16.59
CA ASP A 455 23.75 -5.17 16.65
C ASP A 455 24.34 -5.36 15.24
N PRO A 456 25.49 -4.75 14.91
CA PRO A 456 26.15 -4.91 13.62
C PRO A 456 26.45 -6.36 13.23
N ALA A 457 26.65 -7.26 14.20
CA ALA A 457 26.91 -8.68 13.93
C ALA A 457 25.68 -9.44 13.38
N ARG A 458 24.50 -8.81 13.45
CA ARG A 458 23.20 -9.38 13.02
C ARG A 458 22.64 -8.70 11.79
N ILE A 459 23.43 -7.91 11.07
CA ILE A 459 22.99 -7.14 9.91
C ILE A 459 23.78 -7.59 8.69
N TYR A 460 23.07 -8.01 7.64
CA TYR A 460 23.62 -8.30 6.33
C TYR A 460 23.05 -7.35 5.27
N THR A 461 23.94 -6.69 4.54
CA THR A 461 23.58 -5.75 3.46
C THR A 461 24.08 -6.26 2.11
N PRO A 462 23.35 -7.16 1.42
CA PRO A 462 23.76 -7.76 0.13
C PRO A 462 23.98 -6.75 -1.01
N GLN A 463 23.43 -5.54 -0.88
CA GLN A 463 23.62 -4.43 -1.84
C GLN A 463 24.79 -3.51 -1.50
N GLY A 464 25.54 -3.78 -0.44
CA GLY A 464 26.68 -2.98 0.00
C GLY A 464 26.30 -1.85 0.97
N THR A 465 27.14 -0.82 1.05
CA THR A 465 27.03 0.26 2.04
C THR A 465 27.56 1.60 1.53
N TYR A 466 26.93 2.70 1.96
CA TYR A 466 27.43 4.05 1.71
C TYR A 466 28.67 4.43 2.53
N THR A 467 29.10 3.62 3.50
CA THR A 467 30.31 3.91 4.29
C THR A 467 31.63 3.61 3.59
N LEU A 468 31.57 2.91 2.46
CA LEU A 468 32.75 2.47 1.74
C LEU A 468 32.72 2.97 0.30
N LEU A 469 33.91 3.28 -0.20
CA LEU A 469 34.23 3.36 -1.61
C LEU A 469 34.92 2.07 -2.04
N GLN A 470 34.88 1.75 -3.32
CA GLN A 470 35.54 0.59 -3.91
C GLN A 470 36.13 0.94 -5.27
N CYS A 471 37.20 0.24 -5.66
CA CYS A 471 37.81 0.41 -6.96
C CYS A 471 36.85 -0.02 -8.08
N MET A 472 36.66 0.83 -9.11
CA MET A 472 35.87 0.47 -10.30
C MET A 472 36.61 -0.46 -11.27
N GLN A 473 37.91 -0.64 -11.07
CA GLN A 473 38.73 -1.66 -11.71
C GLN A 473 39.24 -2.56 -10.57
N PRO A 474 38.52 -3.62 -10.17
CA PRO A 474 38.71 -4.34 -8.90
C PRO A 474 40.11 -4.96 -8.79
N CYS A 475 41.11 -4.12 -8.49
CA CYS A 475 42.54 -4.44 -8.58
C CYS A 475 42.99 -5.40 -7.47
N ALA A 476 42.17 -5.57 -6.44
CA ALA A 476 42.30 -6.58 -5.42
C ALA A 476 40.93 -6.81 -4.73
N PRO A 477 40.70 -7.97 -4.10
CA PRO A 477 39.46 -8.25 -3.35
C PRO A 477 39.21 -7.29 -2.20
N ASP A 478 40.25 -6.68 -1.64
CA ASP A 478 40.24 -5.72 -0.53
C ASP A 478 40.43 -4.27 -0.99
N ALA A 479 40.22 -3.97 -2.28
CA ALA A 479 40.32 -2.62 -2.83
C ALA A 479 39.08 -1.76 -2.53
N TYR A 480 38.72 -1.70 -1.24
CA TYR A 480 37.66 -0.86 -0.68
C TYR A 480 38.19 0.01 0.47
N PHE A 481 37.59 1.19 0.65
CA PHE A 481 38.15 2.25 1.49
C PHE A 481 37.03 2.99 2.23
N PRO A 482 37.23 3.40 3.50
CA PRO A 482 36.28 4.29 4.18
C PRO A 482 36.05 5.58 3.38
N ILE A 483 34.79 6.00 3.24
CA ILE A 483 34.45 7.21 2.49
C ILE A 483 34.77 8.50 3.25
N GLN A 484 34.76 8.47 4.58
CA GLN A 484 34.85 9.67 5.43
C GLN A 484 36.07 10.58 5.11
N PRO A 485 37.30 10.06 4.92
CA PRO A 485 38.46 10.90 4.59
C PRO A 485 38.37 11.61 3.23
N PHE A 486 37.50 11.12 2.31
CA PHE A 486 37.22 11.79 1.04
C PHE A 486 36.18 12.90 1.23
N ILE A 487 35.15 12.62 2.02
CA ILE A 487 34.11 13.58 2.41
C ILE A 487 34.73 14.79 3.12
N ASP A 488 35.54 14.56 4.17
CA ASP A 488 36.14 15.61 4.99
C ASP A 488 37.04 16.55 4.18
N ARG A 489 37.67 16.02 3.14
CA ARG A 489 38.55 16.77 2.24
C ARG A 489 37.77 17.57 1.21
N ALA A 490 36.70 17.00 0.66
CA ALA A 490 36.02 17.57 -0.50
C ALA A 490 34.86 18.49 -0.13
N LEU A 491 33.99 18.10 0.80
CA LEU A 491 32.75 18.83 1.09
C LEU A 491 32.95 20.28 1.57
N PRO A 492 34.02 20.65 2.30
CA PRO A 492 34.28 22.06 2.63
C PRO A 492 34.47 22.98 1.41
N HIS A 493 34.81 22.40 0.24
CA HIS A 493 35.01 23.12 -1.01
C HIS A 493 33.80 23.07 -1.94
N LEU A 494 32.73 22.36 -1.57
CA LEU A 494 31.54 22.21 -2.41
C LEU A 494 30.66 23.46 -2.34
N ASP A 495 30.36 24.07 -3.48
CA ASP A 495 29.27 25.03 -3.57
C ASP A 495 27.93 24.28 -3.64
N ARG A 496 27.15 24.34 -2.56
CA ARG A 496 25.85 23.65 -2.45
C ARG A 496 24.75 24.28 -3.31
N ALA A 497 24.91 25.54 -3.73
CA ALA A 497 23.93 26.21 -4.58
C ALA A 497 24.02 25.74 -6.04
N THR A 498 25.24 25.48 -6.51
CA THR A 498 25.49 24.97 -7.87
C THR A 498 25.72 23.46 -7.92
N MET A 499 25.97 22.83 -6.77
CA MET A 499 26.37 21.43 -6.64
C MET A 499 27.67 21.11 -7.39
N ARG A 500 28.61 22.06 -7.41
CA ARG A 500 29.91 21.93 -8.10
C ARG A 500 31.07 22.38 -7.22
N PHE A 501 32.24 21.82 -7.47
CA PHE A 501 33.50 22.36 -7.00
C PHE A 501 33.91 23.57 -7.87
N PRO A 502 34.47 24.64 -7.27
CA PRO A 502 34.71 25.92 -7.93
C PRO A 502 35.57 25.93 -9.22
N SER A 503 36.45 24.96 -9.41
CA SER A 503 37.30 24.85 -10.61
C SER A 503 37.65 23.42 -10.95
N ASP A 504 37.97 23.15 -12.21
CA ASP A 504 38.37 21.81 -12.67
C ASP A 504 39.67 21.34 -12.01
N ALA A 505 40.63 22.25 -11.79
CA ALA A 505 41.88 21.93 -11.09
C ALA A 505 41.64 21.51 -9.63
N LEU A 506 40.72 22.18 -8.92
CA LEU A 506 40.35 21.81 -7.56
C LEU A 506 39.57 20.50 -7.55
N PHE A 507 38.65 20.32 -8.50
CA PHE A 507 37.92 19.08 -8.68
C PHE A 507 38.86 17.89 -8.93
N ASP A 508 39.83 18.01 -9.85
CA ASP A 508 40.78 16.94 -10.17
C ASP A 508 41.63 16.51 -8.97
N GLY A 509 41.96 17.45 -8.08
CA GLY A 509 42.68 17.17 -6.83
C GLY A 509 41.81 16.55 -5.72
N LEU A 510 40.49 16.79 -5.75
CA LEU A 510 39.53 16.28 -4.76
C LEU A 510 38.81 15.01 -5.21
N ARG A 511 38.80 14.72 -6.52
CA ARG A 511 38.15 13.55 -7.10
C ARG A 511 38.68 12.26 -6.46
N PRO A 512 37.80 11.42 -5.89
CA PRO A 512 38.23 10.15 -5.31
C PRO A 512 38.88 9.23 -6.35
N ARG A 513 40.13 8.82 -6.10
CA ARG A 513 40.84 7.79 -6.86
C ARG A 513 41.21 6.63 -5.94
N CYS A 514 41.38 5.45 -6.53
CA CYS A 514 41.75 4.25 -5.78
C CYS A 514 43.11 4.43 -5.11
N PRO A 515 43.19 4.46 -3.77
CA PRO A 515 44.46 4.60 -3.06
C PRO A 515 45.44 3.45 -3.30
N ARG A 516 44.95 2.29 -3.77
CA ARG A 516 45.78 1.11 -4.04
C ARG A 516 46.49 1.18 -5.40
N CYS A 517 45.75 1.34 -6.49
CA CYS A 517 46.33 1.34 -7.84
C CYS A 517 46.65 2.75 -8.37
N GLY A 518 46.10 3.80 -7.77
CA GLY A 518 46.31 5.21 -8.13
C GLY A 518 45.71 5.65 -9.48
N SER A 519 45.35 4.70 -10.34
CA SER A 519 44.92 4.94 -11.73
C SER A 519 43.41 4.88 -11.92
N ALA A 520 42.70 4.04 -11.17
CA ALA A 520 41.27 3.84 -11.32
C ALA A 520 40.45 4.77 -10.42
N ASP A 521 39.25 5.11 -10.88
CA ASP A 521 38.23 5.73 -10.04
C ASP A 521 37.72 4.78 -8.97
N VAL A 522 37.17 5.39 -7.93
CA VAL A 522 36.38 4.67 -6.94
C VAL A 522 34.92 5.08 -7.01
N PHE A 523 34.05 4.14 -6.68
CA PHE A 523 32.62 4.33 -6.56
C PHE A 523 32.16 3.91 -5.17
N LEU A 524 30.93 4.25 -4.77
CA LEU A 524 30.34 3.69 -3.55
C LEU A 524 30.36 2.15 -3.60
N ASN A 525 30.58 1.49 -2.47
CA ASN A 525 30.45 0.04 -2.37
C ASN A 525 28.97 -0.32 -2.41
N VAL A 526 28.38 -0.24 -3.59
CA VAL A 526 27.01 -0.64 -3.88
C VAL A 526 27.01 -1.54 -5.10
N ARG A 527 26.13 -2.53 -5.11
CA ARG A 527 26.10 -3.53 -6.17
C ARG A 527 25.78 -2.91 -7.53
N ALA A 528 26.75 -2.97 -8.43
CA ALA A 528 26.57 -2.61 -9.84
C ALA A 528 27.66 -3.27 -10.71
N ALA A 529 27.24 -3.67 -11.91
CA ALA A 529 28.06 -4.31 -12.95
C ALA A 529 29.02 -5.41 -12.40
N ASP A 530 30.15 -5.62 -13.06
CA ASP A 530 31.16 -6.66 -12.79
C ASP A 530 32.26 -6.20 -11.82
N TRP A 531 32.23 -4.95 -11.35
CA TRP A 531 33.24 -4.38 -10.47
C TRP A 531 32.84 -4.37 -8.98
N PHE A 532 31.61 -4.73 -8.62
CA PHE A 532 31.16 -4.77 -7.22
C PHE A 532 32.04 -5.69 -6.35
N LEU A 533 32.55 -5.16 -5.24
CA LEU A 533 33.36 -5.93 -4.28
C LEU A 533 32.47 -6.43 -3.14
N GLU A 534 32.25 -7.74 -3.09
CA GLU A 534 31.42 -8.39 -2.05
C GLU A 534 32.19 -8.64 -0.76
N THR A 535 33.52 -8.65 -0.81
CA THR A 535 34.42 -8.95 0.32
C THR A 535 34.07 -8.23 1.62
N PRO A 536 33.69 -6.92 1.64
CA PRO A 536 33.25 -6.24 2.87
C PRO A 536 32.07 -6.90 3.58
N GLN A 537 31.25 -7.66 2.86
CA GLN A 537 30.02 -8.27 3.36
C GLN A 537 30.18 -9.76 3.68
N ALA A 538 31.35 -10.37 3.43
CA ALA A 538 31.55 -11.81 3.56
C ALA A 538 31.25 -12.35 4.97
N ALA A 539 31.71 -11.65 6.02
CA ALA A 539 31.46 -12.06 7.40
C ALA A 539 29.97 -11.98 7.77
N ALA A 540 29.29 -10.91 7.33
CA ALA A 540 27.85 -10.74 7.55
C ALA A 540 27.03 -11.79 6.78
N HIS A 541 27.46 -12.14 5.56
CA HIS A 541 26.85 -13.20 4.76
C HIS A 541 26.97 -14.56 5.46
N ALA A 542 28.15 -14.93 5.95
CA ALA A 542 28.34 -16.17 6.70
C ALA A 542 27.49 -16.23 7.99
N ALA A 543 27.35 -15.09 8.69
CA ALA A 543 26.48 -14.99 9.86
C ALA A 543 25.00 -15.18 9.50
N TYR A 544 24.57 -14.63 8.35
CA TYR A 544 23.22 -14.84 7.81
C TYR A 544 22.96 -16.31 7.48
N GLU A 545 23.86 -16.97 6.74
CA GLU A 545 23.74 -18.39 6.40
C GLU A 545 23.68 -19.27 7.66
N THR A 546 24.49 -18.96 8.66
CA THR A 546 24.48 -19.64 9.97
C THR A 546 23.14 -19.47 10.68
N PHE A 547 22.56 -18.27 10.65
CA PHE A 547 21.25 -18.01 11.25
C PHE A 547 20.14 -18.80 10.54
N VAL A 548 20.13 -18.81 9.20
CA VAL A 548 19.14 -19.54 8.39
C VAL A 548 19.24 -21.04 8.65
N ALA A 549 20.45 -21.60 8.59
CA ALA A 549 20.67 -23.03 8.84
C ALA A 549 20.23 -23.45 10.24
N ARG A 550 20.49 -22.62 11.26
CA ARG A 550 20.04 -22.86 12.63
C ARG A 550 18.51 -22.89 12.74
N CYS A 551 17.82 -21.92 12.14
CA CYS A 551 16.35 -21.87 12.21
C CYS A 551 15.71 -23.10 11.54
N ALA A 552 16.26 -23.54 10.40
CA ALA A 552 15.79 -24.72 9.69
C ALA A 552 16.04 -26.02 10.48
N ALA A 553 17.23 -26.20 11.05
CA ALA A 553 17.60 -27.43 11.77
C ALA A 553 16.79 -27.64 13.05
N ASP A 554 16.45 -26.55 13.76
CA ASP A 554 15.73 -26.61 15.03
C ASP A 554 14.20 -26.71 14.85
N GLY A 555 13.67 -26.63 13.62
CA GLY A 555 12.22 -26.60 13.36
C GLY A 555 11.51 -25.39 13.99
N ARG A 556 12.21 -24.26 14.14
CA ARG A 556 11.71 -23.07 14.83
C ARG A 556 10.61 -22.37 14.02
N ARG A 557 9.67 -21.75 14.73
CA ARG A 557 8.69 -20.83 14.15
C ARG A 557 9.39 -19.51 13.80
N LEU A 558 9.81 -19.38 12.55
CA LEU A 558 10.50 -18.21 12.03
C LEU A 558 9.49 -17.28 11.37
N VAL A 559 9.46 -16.01 11.80
CA VAL A 559 8.71 -14.97 11.09
C VAL A 559 9.67 -14.13 10.25
N LEU A 560 9.45 -14.13 8.93
CA LEU A 560 10.07 -13.23 7.98
C LEU A 560 9.22 -11.95 7.93
N LEU A 561 9.74 -10.87 8.51
CA LEU A 561 9.09 -9.57 8.49
C LEU A 561 9.67 -8.73 7.36
N GLU A 562 9.00 -8.73 6.21
CA GLU A 562 9.38 -7.98 5.01
C GLU A 562 8.81 -6.55 5.03
N LEU A 563 9.65 -5.55 5.24
CA LEU A 563 9.25 -4.15 5.41
C LEU A 563 9.71 -3.31 4.21
N GLY A 564 8.76 -2.78 3.45
CA GLY A 564 9.04 -1.83 2.36
C GLY A 564 9.84 -2.42 1.19
N CYS A 565 9.74 -3.73 0.97
CA CYS A 565 10.45 -4.44 -0.11
C CYS A 565 9.71 -4.31 -1.44
N GLY A 566 10.19 -3.46 -2.36
CA GLY A 566 9.63 -3.29 -3.70
C GLY A 566 10.19 -4.24 -4.77
N PHE A 567 9.92 -3.95 -6.05
CA PHE A 567 10.31 -4.77 -7.21
C PHE A 567 11.57 -4.28 -7.95
N ASN A 568 12.33 -3.34 -7.40
CA ASN A 568 13.57 -2.89 -8.06
C ASN A 568 14.65 -3.99 -8.09
N THR A 569 14.81 -4.74 -6.98
CA THR A 569 15.77 -5.85 -6.87
C THR A 569 15.15 -7.03 -6.10
N PRO A 570 14.10 -7.66 -6.65
CA PRO A 570 13.32 -8.67 -5.95
C PRO A 570 14.14 -9.94 -5.67
N SER A 571 15.16 -10.22 -6.47
CA SER A 571 16.10 -11.33 -6.28
C SER A 571 16.95 -11.22 -5.00
N VAL A 572 17.08 -10.01 -4.43
CA VAL A 572 17.91 -9.78 -3.25
C VAL A 572 17.12 -9.99 -1.96
N ILE A 573 15.89 -9.49 -1.91
CA ILE A 573 15.04 -9.61 -0.73
C ILE A 573 13.85 -10.51 -1.04
N ARG A 574 12.87 -10.07 -1.82
CA ARG A 574 11.56 -10.75 -1.96
C ARG A 574 11.66 -12.24 -2.28
N TRP A 575 12.25 -12.61 -3.42
CA TRP A 575 12.25 -14.00 -3.90
C TRP A 575 12.96 -14.98 -2.95
N PRO A 576 14.12 -14.65 -2.35
CA PRO A 576 14.69 -15.53 -1.32
C PRO A 576 13.78 -15.74 -0.10
N GLY A 577 12.97 -14.77 0.30
CA GLY A 577 12.06 -14.92 1.45
C GLY A 577 10.82 -15.73 1.12
N GLU A 578 10.26 -15.49 -0.06
CA GLU A 578 9.16 -16.30 -0.60
C GLU A 578 9.57 -17.77 -0.71
N ARG A 579 10.79 -18.03 -1.21
CA ARG A 579 11.35 -19.38 -1.28
C ARG A 579 11.52 -20.00 0.11
N MET A 580 12.10 -19.25 1.06
CA MET A 580 12.28 -19.71 2.42
C MET A 580 10.95 -20.04 3.12
N ALA A 581 9.91 -19.25 2.88
CA ALA A 581 8.56 -19.52 3.39
C ALA A 581 7.96 -20.77 2.74
N ALA A 582 8.11 -20.94 1.43
CA ALA A 582 7.59 -22.09 0.69
C ALA A 582 8.29 -23.41 1.08
N GLU A 583 9.60 -23.37 1.30
CA GLU A 583 10.41 -24.53 1.73
C GLU A 583 10.32 -24.78 3.24
N GLY A 584 9.73 -23.87 4.01
CA GLY A 584 9.71 -23.89 5.47
C GLY A 584 8.68 -24.82 6.10
N GLU A 585 7.97 -25.65 5.32
CA GLU A 585 7.00 -26.67 5.77
C GLU A 585 6.00 -26.17 6.84
N GLY A 586 5.54 -24.91 6.72
CA GLY A 586 4.58 -24.31 7.68
C GLY A 586 5.21 -23.61 8.89
N ASN A 587 6.49 -23.86 9.18
CA ASN A 587 7.21 -23.24 10.31
C ASN A 587 7.71 -21.83 9.98
N VAL A 588 7.85 -21.49 8.71
CA VAL A 588 8.26 -20.17 8.26
C VAL A 588 7.04 -19.37 7.82
N THR A 589 6.79 -18.25 8.49
CA THR A 589 5.72 -17.31 8.14
C THR A 589 6.31 -16.08 7.48
N LEU A 590 5.82 -15.71 6.30
CA LEU A 590 6.12 -14.45 5.63
C LEU A 590 5.02 -13.42 5.94
N VAL A 591 5.40 -12.33 6.60
CA VAL A 591 4.57 -11.13 6.77
C VAL A 591 5.20 -10.00 5.98
N ARG A 592 4.54 -9.57 4.90
CA ARG A 592 5.01 -8.51 4.01
C ARG A 592 4.19 -7.26 4.22
N VAL A 593 4.86 -6.17 4.55
CA VAL A 593 4.29 -4.86 4.81
C VAL A 593 4.83 -3.87 3.78
N ASN A 594 3.96 -3.34 2.93
CA ASN A 594 4.35 -2.33 1.95
C ASN A 594 3.16 -1.48 1.49
N GLY A 595 3.42 -0.24 1.10
CA GLY A 595 2.40 0.63 0.51
C GLY A 595 2.07 0.22 -0.92
N GLY A 596 0.79 0.10 -1.22
CA GLY A 596 0.25 -0.30 -2.52
C GLY A 596 0.01 -1.82 -2.61
N ALA A 597 -1.19 -2.20 -3.08
CA ALA A 597 -1.63 -3.60 -3.14
C ALA A 597 -0.63 -4.52 -3.85
N ARG A 598 -0.09 -4.09 -5.01
CA ARG A 598 0.92 -4.85 -5.75
C ARG A 598 2.19 -5.11 -4.93
N HIS A 599 2.64 -4.13 -4.16
CA HIS A 599 3.86 -4.25 -3.36
C HIS A 599 3.65 -5.06 -2.08
N ALA A 600 2.45 -5.00 -1.49
CA ALA A 600 2.08 -5.79 -0.33
C ALA A 600 1.82 -7.27 -0.65
N ALA A 601 1.43 -7.58 -1.88
CA ALA A 601 1.05 -8.93 -2.29
C ALA A 601 2.14 -9.98 -2.03
N VAL A 602 1.70 -11.18 -1.66
CA VAL A 602 2.51 -12.39 -1.44
C VAL A 602 2.08 -13.48 -2.42
N PRO A 603 2.94 -14.48 -2.72
CA PRO A 603 2.57 -15.61 -3.57
C PRO A 603 1.29 -16.29 -3.08
N ALA A 604 0.35 -16.57 -3.99
CA ALA A 604 -0.95 -17.16 -3.68
C ALA A 604 -0.84 -18.50 -2.93
N GLU A 605 0.18 -19.30 -3.23
CA GLU A 605 0.42 -20.57 -2.54
C GLU A 605 0.69 -20.38 -1.04
N LEU A 606 1.47 -19.36 -0.66
CA LEU A 606 1.74 -19.08 0.75
C LEU A 606 0.48 -18.60 1.48
N VAL A 607 -0.40 -17.85 0.80
CA VAL A 607 -1.69 -17.44 1.37
C VAL A 607 -2.57 -18.65 1.62
N ARG A 608 -2.70 -19.56 0.64
CA ARG A 608 -3.47 -20.80 0.78
C ARG A 608 -2.97 -21.70 1.92
N GLN A 609 -1.66 -21.74 2.12
CA GLN A 609 -1.03 -22.48 3.21
C GLN A 609 -1.14 -21.78 4.57
N GLY A 610 -1.64 -20.53 4.63
CA GLY A 610 -1.66 -19.73 5.85
C GLY A 610 -0.26 -19.33 6.32
N THR A 611 0.74 -19.32 5.44
CA THR A 611 2.14 -18.98 5.77
C THR A 611 2.56 -17.64 5.17
N GLY A 612 1.75 -17.03 4.30
CA GLY A 612 2.02 -15.75 3.66
C GLY A 612 0.92 -14.72 3.92
N PHE A 613 1.31 -13.53 4.37
CA PHE A 613 0.39 -12.44 4.70
C PHE A 613 0.88 -11.12 4.11
N GLY A 614 0.08 -10.53 3.22
CA GLY A 614 0.35 -9.22 2.64
C GLY A 614 -0.44 -8.11 3.34
N MET A 615 0.24 -7.05 3.79
CA MET A 615 -0.33 -5.90 4.48
C MET A 615 -0.09 -4.62 3.68
N ASN A 616 -1.16 -4.03 3.14
CA ASN A 616 -1.13 -2.78 2.39
C ASN A 616 -1.15 -1.58 3.33
N MET A 617 0.01 -1.25 3.90
CA MET A 617 0.20 -0.17 4.87
C MET A 617 1.68 0.22 4.97
N GLY A 618 1.94 1.36 5.61
CA GLY A 618 3.31 1.78 5.97
C GLY A 618 3.91 0.89 7.06
N ALA A 619 5.24 0.86 7.14
CA ALA A 619 5.96 0.13 8.18
C ALA A 619 5.71 0.72 9.57
N MET A 620 5.68 2.05 9.70
CA MET A 620 5.38 2.69 11.00
C MET A 620 3.95 2.36 11.44
N GLU A 621 2.99 2.48 10.52
CA GLU A 621 1.58 2.16 10.78
C GLU A 621 1.38 0.71 11.24
N PHE A 622 2.07 -0.24 10.60
CA PHE A 622 2.07 -1.64 11.01
C PHE A 622 2.62 -1.83 12.43
N LEU A 623 3.76 -1.20 12.75
CA LEU A 623 4.37 -1.32 14.07
C LEU A 623 3.46 -0.74 15.16
N GLU A 624 2.88 0.43 14.93
CA GLU A 624 1.95 1.03 15.89
C GLU A 624 0.66 0.20 16.06
N ALA A 625 0.15 -0.42 14.99
CA ALA A 625 -1.00 -1.32 15.08
C ALA A 625 -0.68 -2.58 15.89
N LEU A 626 0.55 -3.11 15.81
CA LEU A 626 1.02 -4.20 16.68
C LEU A 626 1.14 -3.74 18.15
N GLU A 627 1.55 -2.50 18.38
CA GLU A 627 1.63 -1.91 19.72
C GLU A 627 0.23 -1.76 20.36
N ASP A 628 -0.75 -1.27 19.61
CA ASP A 628 -2.13 -1.09 20.10
C ASP A 628 -2.75 -2.41 20.58
N VAL A 629 -2.48 -3.51 19.87
CA VAL A 629 -2.97 -4.85 20.20
C VAL A 629 -2.04 -5.60 21.18
N GLY A 630 -1.08 -4.88 21.77
CA GLY A 630 -0.24 -5.35 22.86
C GLY A 630 0.77 -6.43 22.48
N VAL A 631 1.23 -6.48 21.22
CA VAL A 631 2.33 -7.37 20.80
C VAL A 631 3.63 -6.93 21.45
N TYR A 632 3.84 -5.61 21.57
CA TYR A 632 4.89 -5.00 22.34
C TYR A 632 4.36 -3.70 22.97
N ARG A 633 5.15 -3.09 23.86
CA ARG A 633 4.84 -1.78 24.44
C ARG A 633 6.04 -0.86 24.28
N SER A 634 5.83 0.39 23.88
CA SER A 634 6.76 1.43 24.29
C SER A 634 6.67 1.58 25.82
N GLN A 635 7.80 1.49 26.52
CA GLN A 635 7.82 2.05 27.87
C GLN A 635 7.55 3.55 27.72
N ASP A 636 6.59 4.07 28.48
CA ASP A 636 6.32 5.50 28.58
C ASP A 636 7.65 6.23 28.81
N THR A 637 8.04 7.09 27.87
CA THR A 637 9.16 8.04 28.05
C THR A 637 8.74 9.17 28.96
#